data_AF-D4YUC0-F1
#
_entry.id   AF-D4YUC0-F1
#
_cell.length_a   1.000
_cell.length_b   1.000
_cell.length_c   1.000
_cell.angle_alpha   90.00
_cell.angle_beta   90.00
_cell.angle_gamma   90.00
#
_symmetry.space_group_name_H-M   'P 1'
#
loop_
_entity.id
_entity.type
_entity.pdbx_description
1 polymer ?
#
loop_
_entity_poly.entity_id
_entity_poly.type
_entity_poly.pdbx_seq_one_letter_code
_entity_poly.pdbx_strand_id
1 'polypeptide(L)'
;MFITKKDKECISKKKQNAYFKKNSSLKAAIVTSNAKTHYYFYDKKGSKIYLKVYTIKGKKYYNIGSGCYININNLDLVDNSTILTDQNVKVRIDKTVHTNNADGTFNNETLKKGTVITADGFGAIPGGEWIDSGVPQEYYRIAGTKNTYVSAEYTTLLSSVQNGNEFDDLYGTAAEVKGTATSIYNIDGKNMYPGYTTSKHETFAVDAAMYLWVPSEQKAELFYSINTTPIAVYDSKHQQKFERPSEPVFVKASATIISQGVTPTPINTASEAEQDAEPASTSQQSALNEELSKADTVKKSLKYTNASKTNRDTYDKAISKGKTLADSKTATGVQAILETALIKQAENNLNGAKIKVAYPNFLTDYDKVKIRNAAISATGSNSIQWANHDRELWQMEYGKNDQVSYKKLDLNDYIQADTPKIRNKKGYDSSATPASIEKDSTLAKYAKMLDYDMRKSALVAKKNTYIYQSSTKVGSGSNFNVNKISLKNTGRTIKKGNNIGYYTTLVVKIKGQYYFMIQEKSTYFIKASEVKLDNFSTSATYKKYQNMIDNLMGPTQLIDFEISVQAKKNTTIYNTDEYKELTPSKQILKKGKYDFFVDPYVVKYNGVYYFTGGEEFNDDYDPEGAIRAADVAKVVKGQVFE
;
A
#
# COMPACT_ATOMS: atom_id res chain seq x y z
N MET A 1 -33.88 -24.65 -16.28
CA MET A 1 -34.93 -24.97 -17.27
C MET A 1 -34.26 -25.49 -18.53
N PHE A 2 -34.67 -26.67 -19.01
CA PHE A 2 -34.12 -27.33 -20.21
C PHE A 2 -35.02 -27.05 -21.41
N ILE A 3 -34.42 -26.61 -22.52
CA ILE A 3 -35.16 -26.26 -23.73
C ILE A 3 -34.68 -27.06 -24.93
N THR A 4 -35.51 -27.13 -25.96
CA THR A 4 -35.13 -27.59 -27.31
C THR A 4 -34.60 -26.42 -28.16
N LYS A 5 -34.02 -26.71 -29.32
CA LYS A 5 -33.65 -25.68 -30.33
C LYS A 5 -34.80 -24.74 -30.73
N LYS A 6 -36.06 -25.18 -30.58
CA LYS A 6 -37.27 -24.40 -30.89
C LYS A 6 -37.81 -23.64 -29.67
N ASP A 7 -37.03 -23.53 -28.60
CA ASP A 7 -37.41 -22.87 -27.34
C ASP A 7 -38.67 -23.45 -26.67
N LYS A 8 -38.89 -24.76 -26.87
CA LYS A 8 -39.92 -25.53 -26.15
C LYS A 8 -39.27 -26.29 -25.01
N GLU A 9 -39.96 -26.45 -23.88
CA GLU A 9 -39.49 -27.29 -22.77
C GLU A 9 -39.13 -28.70 -23.24
N CYS A 10 -38.00 -29.21 -22.76
CA CYS A 10 -37.53 -30.54 -23.15
C CYS A 10 -38.25 -31.65 -22.36
N ILE A 11 -39.19 -32.35 -23.01
CA ILE A 11 -40.06 -33.37 -22.38
C ILE A 11 -39.27 -34.64 -22.02
N SER A 12 -38.18 -34.98 -22.73
CA SER A 12 -37.38 -36.19 -22.47
C SER A 12 -36.64 -36.18 -21.12
N LYS A 13 -36.54 -35.03 -20.45
CA LYS A 13 -35.97 -34.89 -19.10
C LYS A 13 -37.00 -34.56 -18.01
N LYS A 14 -38.31 -34.49 -18.32
CA LYS A 14 -39.39 -34.20 -17.35
C LYS A 14 -39.48 -35.22 -16.19
N LYS A 15 -39.01 -36.46 -16.36
CA LYS A 15 -38.97 -37.47 -15.28
C LYS A 15 -37.82 -37.27 -14.29
N GLN A 16 -36.87 -36.37 -14.57
CA GLN A 16 -35.91 -35.86 -13.60
C GLN A 16 -36.37 -34.46 -13.19
N ASN A 17 -37.34 -34.38 -12.27
CA ASN A 17 -37.74 -33.14 -11.58
C ASN A 17 -36.61 -32.62 -10.66
N ALA A 18 -35.42 -32.44 -11.21
CA ALA A 18 -34.31 -31.80 -10.54
C ALA A 18 -34.09 -30.46 -11.22
N TYR A 19 -34.59 -29.40 -10.60
CA TYR A 19 -33.76 -28.19 -10.52
C TYR A 19 -32.41 -28.68 -10.01
N PHE A 20 -31.37 -28.69 -10.85
CA PHE A 20 -30.03 -29.00 -10.38
C PHE A 20 -29.79 -28.02 -9.23
N LYS A 21 -29.65 -28.53 -8.00
CA LYS A 21 -29.27 -27.70 -6.86
C LYS A 21 -27.98 -26.99 -7.25
N LYS A 22 -27.83 -25.73 -6.86
CA LYS A 22 -26.51 -25.06 -6.87
C LYS A 22 -25.49 -26.04 -6.26
N ASN A 23 -24.37 -26.29 -6.95
CA ASN A 23 -23.37 -27.33 -6.63
C ASN A 23 -23.65 -28.79 -7.08
N SER A 24 -24.54 -29.03 -8.05
CA SER A 24 -24.75 -30.39 -8.62
C SER A 24 -23.91 -30.58 -9.90
N SER A 25 -23.08 -31.63 -9.99
CA SER A 25 -22.33 -31.93 -11.21
C SER A 25 -23.21 -32.60 -12.27
N LEU A 26 -23.26 -32.02 -13.47
CA LEU A 26 -23.95 -32.63 -14.61
C LEU A 26 -22.99 -33.61 -15.32
N LYS A 27 -23.23 -34.92 -15.16
CA LYS A 27 -22.61 -35.95 -16.03
C LYS A 27 -23.29 -35.98 -17.40
N ALA A 28 -23.08 -34.95 -18.22
CA ALA A 28 -23.48 -34.92 -19.63
C ALA A 28 -22.26 -35.15 -20.52
N ALA A 29 -22.47 -35.68 -21.73
CA ALA A 29 -21.41 -35.79 -22.72
C ALA A 29 -20.82 -34.39 -23.01
N ILE A 30 -19.49 -34.29 -23.02
CA ILE A 30 -18.78 -33.03 -23.27
C ILE A 30 -18.88 -32.74 -24.77
N VAL A 31 -19.57 -31.66 -25.14
CA VAL A 31 -19.70 -31.20 -26.52
C VAL A 31 -18.72 -30.05 -26.74
N THR A 32 -17.59 -30.36 -27.39
CA THR A 32 -16.51 -29.40 -27.63
C THR A 32 -16.59 -28.77 -29.02
N SER A 33 -15.83 -27.69 -29.21
CA SER A 33 -15.63 -27.06 -30.51
C SER A 33 -14.16 -26.68 -30.68
N ASN A 34 -13.66 -26.76 -31.92
CA ASN A 34 -12.34 -26.21 -32.27
C ASN A 34 -12.40 -24.68 -32.44
N ALA A 35 -13.60 -24.09 -32.46
CA ALA A 35 -13.78 -22.65 -32.50
C ALA A 35 -13.69 -22.06 -31.08
N LYS A 36 -13.05 -20.91 -30.94
CA LYS A 36 -12.95 -20.16 -29.67
C LYS A 36 -14.30 -19.53 -29.31
N THR A 37 -15.22 -20.32 -28.77
CA THR A 37 -16.61 -19.92 -28.43
C THR A 37 -16.74 -18.99 -27.22
N HIS A 38 -15.62 -18.47 -26.69
CA HIS A 38 -15.55 -17.68 -25.45
C HIS A 38 -15.94 -18.40 -24.16
N TYR A 39 -16.33 -19.68 -24.21
CA TYR A 39 -16.67 -20.50 -23.04
C TYR A 39 -15.81 -21.76 -23.04
N TYR A 40 -15.10 -22.01 -21.94
CA TYR A 40 -14.10 -23.07 -21.86
C TYR A 40 -13.94 -23.60 -20.44
N PHE A 41 -13.21 -24.69 -20.30
CA PHE A 41 -12.69 -25.21 -19.03
C PHE A 41 -11.29 -25.75 -19.24
N TYR A 42 -10.52 -25.93 -18.16
CA TYR A 42 -9.24 -26.63 -18.20
C TYR A 42 -9.45 -28.10 -17.85
N ASP A 43 -8.88 -28.99 -18.66
CA ASP A 43 -8.86 -30.42 -18.35
C ASP A 43 -7.83 -30.73 -17.24
N LYS A 44 -7.76 -32.00 -16.81
CA LYS A 44 -6.83 -32.46 -15.77
C LYS A 44 -5.35 -32.30 -16.13
N LYS A 45 -5.03 -32.05 -17.41
CA LYS A 45 -3.67 -31.81 -17.91
C LYS A 45 -3.40 -30.32 -18.11
N GLY A 46 -4.32 -29.44 -17.72
CA GLY A 46 -4.21 -27.99 -17.91
C GLY A 46 -4.48 -27.53 -19.35
N SER A 47 -5.04 -28.39 -20.21
CA SER A 47 -5.38 -28.02 -21.59
C SER A 47 -6.71 -27.27 -21.63
N LYS A 48 -6.73 -26.13 -22.33
CA LYS A 48 -7.95 -25.31 -22.51
C LYS A 48 -8.89 -25.95 -23.53
N ILE A 49 -10.08 -26.35 -23.09
CA ILE A 49 -11.11 -27.01 -23.92
C ILE A 49 -12.31 -26.08 -24.12
N TYR A 50 -12.61 -25.72 -25.37
CA TYR A 50 -13.74 -24.85 -25.71
C TYR A 50 -15.05 -25.62 -25.83
N LEU A 51 -16.10 -25.12 -25.18
CA LEU A 51 -17.45 -25.69 -25.22
C LEU A 51 -18.19 -25.25 -26.47
N LYS A 52 -18.94 -26.14 -27.11
CA LYS A 52 -19.82 -25.76 -28.21
C LYS A 52 -21.09 -25.10 -27.66
N VAL A 53 -21.21 -23.79 -27.85
CA VAL A 53 -22.33 -22.98 -27.33
C VAL A 53 -23.24 -22.52 -28.45
N TYR A 54 -24.55 -22.55 -28.19
CA TYR A 54 -25.60 -22.18 -29.14
C TYR A 54 -26.30 -20.91 -28.67
N THR A 55 -26.58 -20.00 -29.61
CA THR A 55 -27.39 -18.82 -29.31
C THR A 55 -28.85 -19.12 -29.62
N ILE A 56 -29.72 -19.06 -28.62
CA ILE A 56 -31.17 -19.24 -28.75
C ILE A 56 -31.85 -18.02 -28.14
N LYS A 57 -32.56 -17.22 -28.94
CA LYS A 57 -33.19 -15.95 -28.52
C LYS A 57 -32.24 -15.02 -27.74
N GLY A 58 -31.02 -14.85 -28.25
CA GLY A 58 -29.99 -13.98 -27.66
C GLY A 58 -29.31 -14.52 -26.40
N LYS A 59 -29.71 -15.67 -25.87
CA LYS A 59 -29.08 -16.33 -24.71
C LYS A 59 -28.19 -17.48 -25.15
N LYS A 60 -27.16 -17.76 -24.36
CA LYS A 60 -26.15 -18.79 -24.63
C LYS A 60 -26.52 -20.11 -23.95
N TYR A 61 -26.50 -21.19 -24.72
CA TYR A 61 -26.93 -22.51 -24.28
C TYR A 61 -25.92 -23.61 -24.61
N TYR A 62 -25.74 -24.53 -23.69
CA TYR A 62 -24.95 -25.75 -23.83
C TYR A 62 -25.85 -26.95 -24.14
N ASN A 63 -25.42 -27.82 -25.07
CA ASN A 63 -26.17 -29.03 -25.44
C ASN A 63 -25.87 -30.15 -24.46
N ILE A 64 -26.91 -30.71 -23.83
CA ILE A 64 -26.79 -31.76 -22.82
C ILE A 64 -27.24 -33.15 -23.34
N GLY A 65 -27.37 -33.30 -24.66
CA GLY A 65 -27.81 -34.52 -25.33
C GLY A 65 -29.32 -34.58 -25.61
N SER A 66 -29.74 -35.52 -26.46
CA SER A 66 -31.15 -35.75 -26.84
C SER A 66 -31.90 -34.51 -27.34
N GLY A 67 -31.19 -33.57 -27.96
CA GLY A 67 -31.77 -32.31 -28.45
C GLY A 67 -32.14 -31.29 -27.36
N CYS A 68 -31.70 -31.50 -26.12
CA CYS A 68 -31.94 -30.60 -24.99
C CYS A 68 -30.75 -29.66 -24.72
N TYR A 69 -31.07 -28.47 -24.23
CA TYR A 69 -30.14 -27.38 -24.00
C TYR A 69 -30.35 -26.77 -22.61
N ILE A 70 -29.26 -26.38 -21.95
CA ILE A 70 -29.26 -25.63 -20.69
C ILE A 70 -28.63 -24.26 -20.90
N ASN A 71 -29.19 -23.21 -20.29
CA ASN A 71 -28.56 -21.90 -20.30
C ASN A 71 -27.22 -21.99 -19.57
N ILE A 72 -26.14 -21.56 -20.23
CA ILE A 72 -24.77 -21.71 -19.71
C ILE A 72 -24.58 -20.97 -18.38
N ASN A 73 -25.30 -19.87 -18.17
CA ASN A 73 -25.24 -19.10 -16.91
C ASN A 73 -25.80 -19.86 -15.70
N ASN A 74 -26.46 -21.00 -15.91
CA ASN A 74 -27.03 -21.84 -14.86
C ASN A 74 -26.26 -23.17 -14.69
N LEU A 75 -25.10 -23.31 -15.35
CA LEU A 75 -24.29 -24.52 -15.32
C LEU A 75 -22.99 -24.21 -14.55
N ASP A 76 -22.84 -24.76 -13.34
CA ASP A 76 -21.65 -24.54 -12.49
C ASP A 76 -20.42 -25.28 -13.02
N LEU A 77 -20.54 -26.59 -13.22
CA LEU A 77 -19.41 -27.47 -13.54
C LEU A 77 -19.68 -28.30 -14.80
N VAL A 78 -18.64 -28.52 -15.61
CA VAL A 78 -18.59 -29.54 -16.67
C VAL A 78 -17.40 -30.44 -16.40
N ASP A 79 -17.64 -31.75 -16.29
CA ASP A 79 -16.60 -32.74 -15.94
C ASP A 79 -15.82 -32.40 -14.65
N ASN A 80 -16.54 -31.88 -13.65
CA ASN A 80 -15.99 -31.36 -12.39
C ASN A 80 -15.03 -30.16 -12.54
N SER A 81 -14.91 -29.57 -13.73
CA SER A 81 -14.17 -28.33 -13.95
C SER A 81 -15.12 -27.13 -14.01
N THR A 82 -14.68 -26.00 -13.44
CA THR A 82 -15.37 -24.71 -13.53
C THR A 82 -15.45 -24.23 -14.97
N ILE A 83 -16.61 -23.67 -15.35
CA ILE A 83 -16.76 -23.04 -16.66
C ILE A 83 -16.25 -21.60 -16.57
N LEU A 84 -15.34 -21.28 -17.48
CA LEU A 84 -14.71 -19.97 -17.62
C LEU A 84 -15.19 -19.26 -18.89
N THR A 85 -15.13 -17.93 -18.89
CA THR A 85 -15.32 -17.10 -20.06
C THR A 85 -14.30 -15.98 -20.15
N ASP A 86 -13.88 -15.61 -21.35
CA ASP A 86 -13.06 -14.41 -21.60
C ASP A 86 -13.92 -13.12 -21.72
N GLN A 87 -15.24 -13.23 -21.55
CA GLN A 87 -16.19 -12.14 -21.64
C GLN A 87 -16.52 -11.53 -20.28
N ASN A 88 -17.06 -10.32 -20.31
CA ASN A 88 -17.49 -9.63 -19.10
C ASN A 88 -18.59 -10.39 -18.33
N VAL A 89 -18.46 -10.43 -17.01
CA VAL A 89 -19.44 -11.01 -16.08
C VAL A 89 -20.10 -9.92 -15.22
N LYS A 90 -21.20 -10.24 -14.55
CA LYS A 90 -21.92 -9.33 -13.66
C LYS A 90 -21.78 -9.76 -12.20
N VAL A 91 -21.40 -8.82 -11.36
CA VAL A 91 -21.10 -9.07 -9.94
C VAL A 91 -21.87 -8.07 -9.09
N ARG A 92 -22.52 -8.55 -8.02
CA ARG A 92 -23.30 -7.73 -7.09
C ARG A 92 -22.52 -7.55 -5.79
N ILE A 93 -22.49 -6.32 -5.27
CA ILE A 93 -21.81 -5.96 -4.03
C ILE A 93 -22.70 -6.31 -2.81
N ASP A 94 -22.19 -7.08 -1.86
CA ASP A 94 -22.94 -7.58 -0.70
C ASP A 94 -22.87 -6.67 0.54
N LYS A 95 -21.78 -5.90 0.66
CA LYS A 95 -21.59 -4.88 1.71
C LYS A 95 -20.92 -3.62 1.13
N THR A 96 -21.10 -2.46 1.75
CA THR A 96 -20.41 -1.24 1.28
C THR A 96 -18.91 -1.39 1.51
N VAL A 97 -18.09 -1.24 0.46
CA VAL A 97 -16.65 -1.53 0.47
C VAL A 97 -15.87 -0.50 -0.33
N HIS A 98 -14.61 -0.27 0.05
CA HIS A 98 -13.64 0.40 -0.80
C HIS A 98 -13.21 -0.51 -1.95
N THR A 99 -12.90 0.07 -3.11
CA THR A 99 -12.21 -0.66 -4.18
C THR A 99 -10.71 -0.73 -3.87
N ASN A 100 -9.97 -1.54 -4.64
CA ASN A 100 -8.52 -1.70 -4.53
C ASN A 100 -7.84 -1.25 -5.82
N ASN A 101 -6.59 -0.81 -5.71
CA ASN A 101 -5.67 -0.60 -6.81
C ASN A 101 -5.02 -1.96 -7.20
N ALA A 102 -4.23 -1.95 -8.28
CA ALA A 102 -3.52 -3.14 -8.78
C ALA A 102 -2.47 -3.69 -7.80
N ASP A 103 -2.01 -2.89 -6.84
CA ASP A 103 -1.01 -3.25 -5.83
C ASP A 103 -1.66 -3.71 -4.50
N GLY A 104 -2.97 -4.00 -4.51
CA GLY A 104 -3.71 -4.43 -3.32
C GLY A 104 -4.13 -3.29 -2.40
N THR A 105 -3.51 -2.11 -2.51
CA THR A 105 -3.88 -0.96 -1.67
C THR A 105 -5.30 -0.51 -1.98
N PHE A 106 -6.02 -0.03 -0.97
CA PHE A 106 -7.36 0.50 -1.21
C PHE A 106 -7.32 1.75 -2.10
N ASN A 107 -8.39 1.97 -2.85
CA ASN A 107 -8.68 3.17 -3.63
C ASN A 107 -9.69 4.08 -2.86
N ASN A 108 -9.73 5.36 -3.21
CA ASN A 108 -10.62 6.35 -2.61
C ASN A 108 -12.10 6.15 -3.01
N GLU A 109 -12.36 5.30 -4.00
CA GLU A 109 -13.71 4.98 -4.44
C GLU A 109 -14.38 3.93 -3.54
N THR A 110 -15.68 4.11 -3.28
CA THR A 110 -16.48 3.19 -2.47
C THR A 110 -17.67 2.69 -3.28
N LEU A 111 -17.89 1.38 -3.29
CA LEU A 111 -19.07 0.75 -3.87
C LEU A 111 -20.10 0.50 -2.77
N LYS A 112 -21.34 0.94 -2.99
CA LYS A 112 -22.44 0.73 -2.03
C LYS A 112 -22.99 -0.69 -2.15
N LYS A 113 -23.46 -1.24 -1.02
CA LYS A 113 -24.24 -2.50 -1.01
C LYS A 113 -25.36 -2.47 -2.05
N GLY A 114 -25.50 -3.57 -2.80
CA GLY A 114 -26.51 -3.75 -3.84
C GLY A 114 -26.10 -3.23 -5.22
N THR A 115 -24.99 -2.49 -5.34
CA THR A 115 -24.43 -2.08 -6.64
C THR A 115 -24.12 -3.31 -7.49
N VAL A 116 -24.45 -3.28 -8.79
CA VAL A 116 -24.07 -4.32 -9.75
C VAL A 116 -23.00 -3.75 -10.67
N ILE A 117 -21.82 -4.34 -10.65
CA ILE A 117 -20.71 -3.98 -11.53
C ILE A 117 -20.60 -4.96 -12.70
N THR A 118 -19.90 -4.52 -13.74
CA THR A 118 -19.41 -5.38 -14.81
C THR A 118 -17.95 -5.69 -14.50
N ALA A 119 -17.54 -6.95 -14.56
CA ALA A 119 -16.16 -7.36 -14.35
C ALA A 119 -15.57 -8.00 -15.60
N ASP A 120 -14.34 -7.64 -15.95
CA ASP A 120 -13.64 -8.12 -17.15
C ASP A 120 -12.45 -9.06 -16.85
N GLY A 121 -12.20 -9.34 -15.57
CA GLY A 121 -11.22 -10.31 -15.09
C GLY A 121 -11.46 -10.73 -13.65
N PHE A 122 -10.83 -11.83 -13.25
CA PHE A 122 -10.90 -12.42 -11.92
C PHE A 122 -9.59 -13.15 -11.58
N GLY A 123 -9.09 -12.94 -10.36
CA GLY A 123 -7.87 -13.59 -9.88
C GLY A 123 -7.26 -12.89 -8.67
N ALA A 124 -6.06 -13.30 -8.29
CA ALA A 124 -5.27 -12.61 -7.26
C ALA A 124 -4.58 -11.37 -7.85
N ILE A 125 -4.39 -10.34 -7.03
CA ILE A 125 -3.60 -9.15 -7.37
C ILE A 125 -2.31 -9.11 -6.54
N PRO A 126 -1.23 -8.49 -7.03
CA PRO A 126 -0.07 -8.17 -6.21
C PRO A 126 -0.46 -7.42 -4.95
N GLY A 127 0.09 -7.81 -3.79
CA GLY A 127 -0.21 -7.15 -2.50
C GLY A 127 -1.62 -7.39 -1.94
N GLY A 128 -2.41 -8.28 -2.56
CA GLY A 128 -3.70 -8.72 -2.03
C GLY A 128 -3.57 -9.45 -0.69
N GLU A 129 -4.68 -9.52 0.06
CA GLU A 129 -4.75 -10.25 1.32
C GLU A 129 -4.68 -11.77 1.09
N TRP A 130 -4.37 -12.53 2.15
CA TRP A 130 -4.40 -13.99 2.15
C TRP A 130 -5.56 -14.44 3.04
N ILE A 131 -6.41 -15.33 2.54
CA ILE A 131 -7.56 -15.83 3.30
C ILE A 131 -7.17 -16.90 4.31
N ASP A 132 -6.15 -17.69 4.00
CA ASP A 132 -5.57 -18.76 4.82
C ASP A 132 -4.08 -18.94 4.43
N SER A 133 -3.34 -19.76 5.17
CA SER A 133 -1.93 -20.08 4.86
C SER A 133 -1.77 -20.61 3.43
N GLY A 134 -1.34 -19.72 2.53
CA GLY A 134 -1.04 -20.04 1.14
C GLY A 134 -2.21 -19.92 0.15
N VAL A 135 -3.38 -19.40 0.55
CA VAL A 135 -4.48 -19.12 -0.40
C VAL A 135 -4.69 -17.61 -0.53
N PRO A 136 -4.42 -17.02 -1.72
CA PRO A 136 -4.59 -15.59 -1.91
C PRO A 136 -6.08 -15.24 -2.02
N GLN A 137 -6.44 -14.04 -1.54
CA GLN A 137 -7.75 -13.46 -1.79
C GLN A 137 -7.91 -13.17 -3.28
N GLU A 138 -9.08 -13.50 -3.82
CA GLU A 138 -9.43 -13.24 -5.22
C GLU A 138 -10.20 -11.92 -5.34
N TYR A 139 -10.06 -11.28 -6.50
CA TYR A 139 -10.64 -9.98 -6.81
C TYR A 139 -11.29 -9.99 -8.19
N TYR A 140 -12.32 -9.16 -8.37
CA TYR A 140 -12.87 -8.82 -9.68
C TYR A 140 -12.34 -7.47 -10.14
N ARG A 141 -11.86 -7.38 -11.39
CA ARG A 141 -11.51 -6.09 -12.02
C ARG A 141 -12.75 -5.43 -12.59
N ILE A 142 -12.98 -4.16 -12.27
CA ILE A 142 -14.13 -3.40 -12.75
C ILE A 142 -13.92 -3.05 -14.23
N ALA A 143 -14.84 -3.49 -15.10
CA ALA A 143 -14.71 -3.31 -16.53
C ALA A 143 -14.67 -1.83 -16.92
N GLY A 144 -13.77 -1.49 -17.85
CA GLY A 144 -13.50 -0.10 -18.25
C GLY A 144 -12.54 0.65 -17.32
N THR A 145 -12.01 -0.04 -16.31
CA THR A 145 -10.91 0.45 -15.46
C THR A 145 -9.69 -0.45 -15.67
N LYS A 146 -8.48 0.12 -15.65
CA LYS A 146 -7.24 -0.68 -15.69
C LYS A 146 -6.80 -1.14 -14.30
N ASN A 147 -7.06 -0.32 -13.28
CA ASN A 147 -6.45 -0.47 -11.95
C ASN A 147 -7.50 -0.39 -10.82
N THR A 148 -8.72 -0.89 -11.03
CA THR A 148 -9.75 -0.86 -9.98
C THR A 148 -10.37 -2.23 -9.80
N TYR A 149 -10.24 -2.74 -8.58
CA TYR A 149 -10.56 -4.10 -8.18
C TYR A 149 -11.52 -4.09 -6.99
N VAL A 150 -12.25 -5.18 -6.80
CA VAL A 150 -13.07 -5.40 -5.60
C VAL A 150 -12.90 -6.84 -5.11
N SER A 151 -12.69 -7.01 -3.81
CA SER A 151 -12.53 -8.33 -3.18
C SER A 151 -13.75 -9.21 -3.45
N ALA A 152 -13.50 -10.44 -3.92
CA ALA A 152 -14.52 -11.42 -4.19
C ALA A 152 -15.32 -11.82 -2.93
N GLU A 153 -14.72 -11.74 -1.74
CA GLU A 153 -15.34 -12.03 -0.43
C GLU A 153 -16.60 -11.19 -0.19
N TYR A 154 -16.67 -9.99 -0.78
CA TYR A 154 -17.75 -9.02 -0.57
C TYR A 154 -18.72 -8.94 -1.74
N THR A 155 -18.74 -9.98 -2.56
CA THR A 155 -19.49 -10.00 -3.80
C THR A 155 -20.19 -11.32 -4.08
N THR A 156 -21.25 -11.22 -4.88
CA THR A 156 -21.96 -12.36 -5.44
C THR A 156 -21.92 -12.30 -6.96
N LEU A 157 -21.32 -13.29 -7.61
CA LEU A 157 -21.40 -13.48 -9.06
C LEU A 157 -22.85 -13.81 -9.46
N LEU A 158 -23.36 -13.11 -10.48
CA LEU A 158 -24.75 -13.25 -10.96
C LEU A 158 -24.92 -14.31 -12.06
N SER A 159 -23.85 -15.04 -12.37
CA SER A 159 -23.80 -16.19 -13.28
C SER A 159 -23.04 -17.34 -12.64
N SER A 160 -23.28 -18.58 -13.09
CA SER A 160 -22.42 -19.73 -12.75
C SER A 160 -21.09 -19.74 -13.52
N VAL A 161 -20.94 -18.88 -14.54
CA VAL A 161 -19.73 -18.78 -15.37
C VAL A 161 -18.81 -17.69 -14.80
N GLN A 162 -17.58 -18.07 -14.47
CA GLN A 162 -16.54 -17.19 -13.95
C GLN A 162 -15.78 -16.51 -15.10
N ASN A 163 -15.31 -15.29 -14.91
CA ASN A 163 -14.37 -14.71 -15.86
C ASN A 163 -13.01 -15.41 -15.72
N GLY A 164 -12.43 -15.87 -16.83
CA GLY A 164 -11.16 -16.60 -16.85
C GLY A 164 -9.98 -15.76 -17.36
N ASN A 165 -10.16 -14.43 -17.49
CA ASN A 165 -9.05 -13.50 -17.67
C ASN A 165 -8.45 -13.23 -16.29
N GLU A 166 -7.28 -13.79 -16.06
CA GLU A 166 -6.47 -13.51 -14.88
C GLU A 166 -5.70 -12.19 -15.05
N PHE A 167 -4.98 -11.80 -14.02
CA PHE A 167 -4.27 -10.52 -13.94
C PHE A 167 -2.78 -10.67 -14.22
N ASP A 168 -2.41 -11.48 -15.23
CA ASP A 168 -1.01 -11.74 -15.60
C ASP A 168 -0.23 -10.46 -15.88
N ASP A 169 -0.90 -9.42 -16.38
CA ASP A 169 -0.31 -8.11 -16.65
C ASP A 169 0.12 -7.35 -15.39
N LEU A 170 -0.29 -7.80 -14.20
CA LEU A 170 0.13 -7.23 -12.92
C LEU A 170 1.38 -7.90 -12.33
N TYR A 171 1.78 -9.05 -12.85
CA TYR A 171 2.89 -9.84 -12.32
C TYR A 171 4.14 -9.70 -13.20
N GLY A 172 5.30 -9.73 -12.56
CA GLY A 172 6.57 -9.88 -13.29
C GLY A 172 6.60 -11.22 -14.02
N THR A 173 7.20 -11.23 -15.21
CA THR A 173 7.34 -12.46 -16.00
C THR A 173 8.25 -13.45 -15.26
N ALA A 174 7.77 -14.68 -15.09
CA ALA A 174 8.57 -15.78 -14.57
C ALA A 174 8.57 -16.96 -15.55
N ALA A 175 9.73 -17.61 -15.70
CA ALA A 175 9.91 -18.78 -16.55
C ALA A 175 10.29 -20.01 -15.73
N GLU A 176 9.63 -21.15 -16.00
CA GLU A 176 9.94 -22.46 -15.44
C GLU A 176 10.61 -23.33 -16.52
N VAL A 177 11.53 -24.21 -16.12
CA VAL A 177 12.14 -25.19 -17.03
C VAL A 177 11.13 -26.30 -17.36
N LYS A 178 11.06 -26.75 -18.62
CA LYS A 178 10.16 -27.84 -19.06
C LYS A 178 10.48 -29.23 -18.46
N GLY A 179 11.52 -29.34 -17.66
CA GLY A 179 12.05 -30.56 -17.06
C GLY A 179 12.83 -30.23 -15.79
N THR A 180 13.84 -31.03 -15.46
CA THR A 180 14.64 -30.84 -14.23
C THR A 180 16.02 -30.25 -14.51
N ALA A 181 16.35 -29.95 -15.76
CA ALA A 181 17.64 -29.39 -16.14
C ALA A 181 17.54 -28.50 -17.39
N THR A 182 18.41 -27.49 -17.45
CA THR A 182 18.59 -26.58 -18.59
C THR A 182 20.07 -26.19 -18.74
N SER A 183 20.40 -25.33 -19.69
CA SER A 183 21.73 -24.71 -19.78
C SER A 183 21.62 -23.21 -19.51
N ILE A 184 22.62 -22.64 -18.84
CA ILE A 184 22.73 -21.20 -18.59
C ILE A 184 23.83 -20.62 -19.47
N TYR A 185 23.54 -19.50 -20.13
CA TYR A 185 24.39 -18.83 -21.11
C TYR A 185 24.78 -17.44 -20.63
N ASN A 186 25.90 -16.92 -21.12
CA ASN A 186 26.24 -15.50 -21.00
C ASN A 186 25.67 -14.71 -22.20
N ILE A 187 25.90 -13.39 -22.21
CA ILE A 187 25.40 -12.50 -23.26
C ILE A 187 26.01 -12.76 -24.65
N ASP A 188 27.17 -13.42 -24.73
CA ASP A 188 27.84 -13.79 -25.98
C ASP A 188 27.33 -15.14 -26.55
N GLY A 189 26.24 -15.68 -25.98
CA GLY A 189 25.68 -16.97 -26.38
C GLY A 189 26.58 -18.16 -26.00
N LYS A 190 27.57 -17.98 -25.13
CA LYS A 190 28.43 -19.06 -24.63
C LYS A 190 27.72 -19.78 -23.48
N ASN A 191 27.65 -21.10 -23.59
CA ASN A 191 27.15 -21.95 -22.51
C ASN A 191 28.13 -21.91 -21.33
N MET A 192 27.70 -21.34 -20.22
CA MET A 192 28.48 -21.21 -18.99
C MET A 192 28.31 -22.44 -18.10
N TYR A 193 27.08 -22.95 -18.01
CA TYR A 193 26.70 -24.04 -17.12
C TYR A 193 25.80 -25.04 -17.86
N PRO A 194 26.39 -26.04 -18.55
CA PRO A 194 25.63 -27.07 -19.23
C PRO A 194 24.94 -28.00 -18.23
N GLY A 195 23.66 -28.31 -18.46
CA GLY A 195 22.92 -29.27 -17.64
C GLY A 195 22.65 -28.80 -16.20
N TYR A 196 22.58 -27.49 -15.98
CA TYR A 196 22.16 -26.87 -14.73
C TYR A 196 20.81 -27.44 -14.27
N THR A 197 20.83 -28.10 -13.10
CA THR A 197 19.64 -28.72 -12.51
C THR A 197 18.87 -27.73 -11.68
N THR A 198 17.55 -27.67 -11.88
CA THR A 198 16.63 -26.85 -11.10
C THR A 198 15.80 -27.71 -10.17
N SER A 199 15.34 -27.13 -9.07
CA SER A 199 14.29 -27.74 -8.27
C SER A 199 13.01 -27.81 -9.10
N LYS A 200 12.15 -28.79 -8.81
CA LYS A 200 10.85 -28.91 -9.48
C LYS A 200 10.02 -27.66 -9.16
N HIS A 201 9.50 -26.99 -10.18
CA HIS A 201 8.77 -25.71 -10.08
C HIS A 201 9.60 -24.48 -9.69
N GLU A 202 10.92 -24.57 -9.77
CA GLU A 202 11.77 -23.39 -9.64
C GLU A 202 11.56 -22.46 -10.84
N THR A 203 11.30 -21.18 -10.56
CA THR A 203 11.04 -20.16 -11.57
C THR A 203 12.15 -19.13 -11.60
N PHE A 204 12.55 -18.73 -12.81
CA PHE A 204 13.44 -17.61 -13.04
C PHE A 204 12.62 -16.33 -13.28
N ALA A 205 12.96 -15.24 -12.57
CA ALA A 205 12.46 -13.92 -12.95
C ALA A 205 13.08 -13.51 -14.28
N VAL A 206 12.23 -13.13 -15.24
CA VAL A 206 12.63 -12.78 -16.61
C VAL A 206 12.63 -11.25 -16.76
N ASP A 207 13.81 -10.69 -17.03
CA ASP A 207 13.95 -9.25 -17.23
C ASP A 207 13.67 -8.84 -18.69
N ALA A 208 14.13 -9.66 -19.65
CA ALA A 208 14.01 -9.40 -21.07
C ALA A 208 14.00 -10.70 -21.91
N ALA A 209 13.45 -10.62 -23.12
CA ALA A 209 13.64 -11.61 -24.18
C ALA A 209 14.54 -11.04 -25.27
N MET A 210 15.47 -11.84 -25.80
CA MET A 210 16.34 -11.42 -26.90
C MET A 210 16.91 -12.60 -27.67
N TYR A 211 17.19 -12.38 -28.95
CA TYR A 211 17.96 -13.32 -29.74
C TYR A 211 19.45 -13.09 -29.51
N LEU A 212 20.16 -14.17 -29.15
CA LEU A 212 21.61 -14.19 -29.07
C LEU A 212 22.16 -15.06 -30.20
N TRP A 213 23.27 -14.65 -30.80
CA TRP A 213 24.05 -15.52 -31.67
C TRP A 213 24.73 -16.59 -30.80
N VAL A 214 24.58 -17.86 -31.17
CA VAL A 214 25.23 -18.98 -30.47
C VAL A 214 26.37 -19.48 -31.35
N PRO A 215 27.64 -19.09 -31.10
CA PRO A 215 28.75 -19.40 -32.01
C PRO A 215 28.95 -20.89 -32.24
N SER A 216 28.74 -21.72 -31.19
CA SER A 216 28.85 -23.17 -31.28
C SER A 216 27.79 -23.83 -32.16
N GLU A 217 26.67 -23.15 -32.39
CA GLU A 217 25.55 -23.65 -33.19
C GLU A 217 25.40 -22.91 -34.53
N GLN A 218 26.17 -21.83 -34.76
CA GLN A 218 26.10 -20.95 -35.94
C GLN A 218 24.67 -20.51 -36.27
N LYS A 219 23.91 -20.12 -35.25
CA LYS A 219 22.53 -19.63 -35.41
C LYS A 219 22.13 -18.69 -34.29
N ALA A 220 21.12 -17.88 -34.59
CA ALA A 220 20.39 -17.09 -33.61
C ALA A 220 19.37 -17.97 -32.86
N GLU A 221 19.35 -17.87 -31.53
CA GLU A 221 18.40 -18.56 -30.67
C GLU A 221 17.72 -17.55 -29.73
N LEU A 222 16.45 -17.79 -29.39
CA LEU A 222 15.71 -16.93 -28.47
C LEU A 222 16.04 -17.29 -27.02
N PHE A 223 16.43 -16.29 -26.24
CA PHE A 223 16.75 -16.40 -24.83
C PHE A 223 15.89 -15.47 -23.97
N TYR A 224 15.70 -15.89 -22.72
CA TYR A 224 15.25 -15.03 -21.64
C TYR A 224 16.46 -14.65 -20.78
N SER A 225 16.65 -13.34 -20.57
CA SER A 225 17.56 -12.82 -19.56
C SER A 225 16.92 -13.04 -18.19
N ILE A 226 17.67 -13.65 -17.28
CA ILE A 226 17.15 -14.07 -15.97
C ILE A 226 17.92 -13.42 -14.83
N ASN A 227 17.17 -12.87 -13.88
CA ASN A 227 17.71 -12.37 -12.63
C ASN A 227 17.78 -13.55 -11.65
N THR A 228 18.97 -14.15 -11.52
CA THR A 228 19.15 -15.32 -10.66
C THR A 228 19.66 -14.91 -9.29
N THR A 229 19.10 -15.54 -8.25
CA THR A 229 19.81 -15.84 -7.01
C THR A 229 21.15 -16.52 -7.31
N PRO A 230 22.10 -16.58 -6.34
CA PRO A 230 23.38 -17.22 -6.60
C PRO A 230 23.20 -18.61 -7.24
N ILE A 231 23.81 -18.82 -8.40
CA ILE A 231 23.74 -20.06 -9.16
C ILE A 231 24.53 -21.11 -8.38
N ALA A 232 23.87 -22.20 -8.00
CA ALA A 232 24.54 -23.36 -7.45
C ALA A 232 25.35 -24.06 -8.55
N VAL A 233 26.67 -24.00 -8.44
CA VAL A 233 27.61 -24.73 -9.28
C VAL A 233 28.27 -25.83 -8.45
N TYR A 234 28.62 -26.95 -9.07
CA TYR A 234 29.35 -28.02 -8.41
C TYR A 234 30.82 -27.95 -8.85
N ASP A 235 31.74 -27.93 -7.89
CA ASP A 235 33.16 -28.01 -8.20
C ASP A 235 33.56 -29.43 -8.67
N SER A 236 34.82 -29.60 -9.07
CA SER A 236 35.36 -30.90 -9.51
C SER A 236 35.34 -31.99 -8.43
N LYS A 237 35.05 -31.65 -7.17
CA LYS A 237 34.89 -32.55 -6.04
C LYS A 237 33.42 -32.75 -5.65
N HIS A 238 32.47 -32.29 -6.48
CA HIS A 238 31.02 -32.30 -6.23
C HIS A 238 30.59 -31.49 -5.00
N GLN A 239 31.38 -30.51 -4.58
CA GLN A 239 30.96 -29.55 -3.56
C GLN A 239 30.16 -28.42 -4.19
N GLN A 240 29.01 -28.10 -3.59
CA GLN A 240 28.16 -27.00 -4.03
C GLN A 240 28.81 -25.67 -3.67
N LYS A 241 29.01 -24.81 -4.67
CA LYS A 241 29.44 -23.42 -4.56
C LYS A 241 28.36 -22.53 -5.15
N PHE A 242 28.12 -21.39 -4.52
CA PHE A 242 27.18 -20.40 -5.04
C PHE A 242 27.95 -19.31 -5.78
N GLU A 243 27.70 -19.17 -7.08
CA GLU A 243 28.27 -18.11 -7.91
C GLU A 243 27.25 -17.02 -8.18
N ARG A 244 27.66 -15.77 -8.05
CA ARG A 244 26.81 -14.62 -8.37
C ARG A 244 27.36 -13.96 -9.63
N PRO A 245 26.77 -14.21 -10.81
CA PRO A 245 27.21 -13.59 -12.05
C PRO A 245 27.24 -12.06 -11.90
N SER A 246 28.32 -11.43 -12.35
CA SER A 246 28.42 -9.97 -12.42
C SER A 246 27.59 -9.39 -13.57
N GLU A 247 27.36 -10.21 -14.60
CA GLU A 247 26.60 -9.89 -15.81
C GLU A 247 25.28 -10.67 -15.88
N PRO A 248 24.28 -10.18 -16.63
CA PRO A 248 23.07 -10.94 -16.92
C PRO A 248 23.38 -12.32 -17.50
N VAL A 249 22.60 -13.31 -17.07
CA VAL A 249 22.66 -14.69 -17.58
C VAL A 249 21.36 -15.04 -18.27
N PHE A 250 21.40 -16.08 -19.10
CA PHE A 250 20.34 -16.37 -20.05
C PHE A 250 19.95 -17.84 -20.06
N VAL A 251 18.67 -18.11 -20.30
CA VAL A 251 18.14 -19.46 -20.56
C VAL A 251 17.39 -19.48 -21.90
N LYS A 252 17.50 -20.56 -22.66
CA LYS A 252 16.78 -20.69 -23.94
C LYS A 252 15.26 -20.68 -23.69
N ALA A 253 14.53 -19.88 -24.47
CA ALA A 253 13.07 -19.85 -24.41
C ALA A 253 12.45 -21.21 -24.81
N SER A 254 13.09 -21.96 -25.70
CA SER A 254 12.66 -23.30 -26.11
C SER A 254 12.71 -24.32 -24.96
N ALA A 255 13.59 -24.13 -23.98
CA ALA A 255 13.74 -24.98 -22.80
C ALA A 255 12.82 -24.62 -21.63
N THR A 256 12.05 -23.52 -21.75
CA THR A 256 11.23 -22.97 -20.67
C THR A 256 9.77 -22.81 -21.07
N ILE A 257 8.90 -22.63 -20.08
CA ILE A 257 7.53 -22.16 -20.19
C ILE A 257 7.37 -20.91 -19.31
N ILE A 258 6.56 -19.95 -19.74
CA ILE A 258 6.19 -18.83 -18.87
C ILE A 258 5.15 -19.34 -17.87
N SER A 259 5.53 -19.34 -16.59
CA SER A 259 4.69 -19.82 -15.49
C SER A 259 3.89 -18.69 -14.83
N GLN A 260 4.32 -17.44 -14.99
CA GLN A 260 3.63 -16.26 -14.47
C GLN A 260 3.92 -15.05 -15.37
N GLY A 261 2.96 -14.13 -15.47
CA GLY A 261 3.12 -12.87 -16.18
C GLY A 261 2.98 -13.01 -17.69
N VAL A 262 3.21 -11.91 -18.40
CA VAL A 262 3.09 -11.87 -19.87
C VAL A 262 4.38 -12.32 -20.52
N THR A 263 4.29 -13.08 -21.62
CA THR A 263 5.46 -13.42 -22.43
C THR A 263 6.10 -12.16 -23.01
N PRO A 264 7.38 -11.87 -22.72
CA PRO A 264 8.03 -10.65 -23.17
C PRO A 264 8.30 -10.70 -24.67
N THR A 265 8.10 -9.57 -25.35
CA THR A 265 8.49 -9.39 -26.74
C THR A 265 10.02 -9.33 -26.85
N PRO A 266 10.65 -10.05 -27.80
CA PRO A 266 12.09 -9.95 -28.02
C PRO A 266 12.53 -8.52 -28.37
N ILE A 267 13.63 -8.06 -27.79
CA ILE A 267 14.14 -6.68 -27.98
C ILE A 267 14.93 -6.49 -29.29
N ASN A 268 15.34 -7.59 -29.93
CA ASN A 268 15.92 -7.64 -31.27
C ASN A 268 15.30 -8.81 -32.05
N THR A 269 15.71 -8.98 -33.30
CA THR A 269 15.26 -10.07 -34.19
C THR A 269 16.32 -11.14 -34.38
N ALA A 270 15.91 -12.33 -34.82
CA ALA A 270 16.84 -13.42 -35.13
C ALA A 270 17.88 -13.04 -36.21
N SER A 271 17.49 -12.20 -37.18
CA SER A 271 18.39 -11.74 -38.25
C SER A 271 19.46 -10.74 -37.79
N GLU A 272 19.23 -10.04 -36.68
CA GLU A 272 20.17 -9.05 -36.14
C GLU A 272 21.22 -9.69 -35.21
N ALA A 273 20.91 -10.84 -34.62
CA ALA A 273 21.70 -11.41 -33.53
C ALA A 273 23.19 -11.67 -33.85
N GLU A 274 23.52 -12.10 -35.08
CA GLU A 274 24.92 -12.30 -35.49
C GLU A 274 25.68 -10.98 -35.56
N GLN A 275 25.07 -9.94 -36.14
CA GLN A 275 25.67 -8.61 -36.19
C GLN A 275 25.74 -7.97 -34.80
N ASP A 276 24.75 -8.21 -33.94
CA ASP A 276 24.73 -7.68 -32.57
C ASP A 276 25.84 -8.29 -31.69
N ALA A 277 26.39 -9.45 -32.05
CA ALA A 277 27.53 -10.05 -31.34
C ALA A 277 28.86 -9.30 -31.59
N GLU A 278 28.93 -8.47 -32.63
CA GLU A 278 30.08 -7.61 -32.95
C GLU A 278 30.09 -6.32 -32.12
N PRO A 279 31.18 -5.53 -32.13
CA PRO A 279 31.24 -4.23 -31.45
C PRO A 279 30.05 -3.33 -31.82
N ALA A 280 29.51 -2.63 -30.82
CA ALA A 280 28.28 -1.84 -30.96
C ALA A 280 28.36 -0.82 -32.10
N SER A 281 27.35 -0.83 -32.97
CA SER A 281 27.23 0.13 -34.06
C SER A 281 26.92 1.55 -33.57
N THR A 282 27.14 2.55 -34.42
CA THR A 282 26.85 3.96 -34.08
C THR A 282 25.39 4.18 -33.70
N SER A 283 24.44 3.48 -34.32
CA SER A 283 23.01 3.60 -34.00
C SER A 283 22.71 3.02 -32.61
N GLN A 284 23.29 1.86 -32.26
CA GLN A 284 23.13 1.23 -30.95
C GLN A 284 23.74 2.10 -29.83
N GLN A 285 24.94 2.63 -30.04
CA GLN A 285 25.56 3.58 -29.10
C GLN A 285 24.74 4.86 -28.95
N SER A 286 24.20 5.38 -30.06
CA SER A 286 23.35 6.58 -30.02
C SER A 286 22.07 6.34 -29.23
N ALA A 287 21.43 5.18 -29.39
CA ALA A 287 20.24 4.80 -28.64
C ALA A 287 20.50 4.69 -27.13
N LEU A 288 21.64 4.08 -26.74
CA LEU A 288 22.04 4.02 -25.33
C LEU A 288 22.29 5.43 -24.75
N ASN A 289 23.06 6.26 -25.48
CA ASN A 289 23.36 7.62 -25.05
C ASN A 289 22.12 8.51 -24.95
N GLU A 290 21.13 8.31 -25.82
CA GLU A 290 19.84 9.00 -25.73
C GLU A 290 19.15 8.71 -24.39
N GLU A 291 19.04 7.44 -23.98
CA GLU A 291 18.42 7.09 -22.70
C GLU A 291 19.23 7.61 -21.50
N LEU A 292 20.56 7.53 -21.56
CA LEU A 292 21.44 8.08 -20.52
C LEU A 292 21.26 9.59 -20.35
N SER A 293 21.02 10.32 -21.43
CA SER A 293 20.81 11.77 -21.40
C SER A 293 19.53 12.19 -20.66
N LYS A 294 18.54 11.29 -20.55
CA LYS A 294 17.27 11.56 -19.85
C LYS A 294 17.41 11.50 -18.32
N ALA A 295 18.48 10.90 -17.81
CA ALA A 295 18.64 10.57 -16.39
C ALA A 295 18.41 11.75 -15.44
N ASP A 296 18.99 12.92 -15.73
CA ASP A 296 18.85 14.10 -14.86
C ASP A 296 17.42 14.64 -14.83
N THR A 297 16.70 14.54 -15.96
CA THR A 297 15.30 14.95 -16.05
C THR A 297 14.40 13.97 -15.29
N VAL A 298 14.63 12.67 -15.48
CA VAL A 298 13.88 11.61 -14.78
C VAL A 298 14.07 11.72 -13.28
N LYS A 299 15.30 11.91 -12.79
CA LYS A 299 15.63 12.02 -11.36
C LYS A 299 14.99 13.23 -10.66
N LYS A 300 14.66 14.28 -11.40
CA LYS A 300 13.92 15.46 -10.89
C LYS A 300 12.41 15.28 -10.93
N SER A 301 11.92 14.27 -11.64
CA SER A 301 10.48 14.04 -11.79
C SER A 301 9.88 13.43 -10.52
N LEU A 302 8.59 13.71 -10.30
CA LEU A 302 7.81 13.07 -9.24
C LEU A 302 7.82 11.55 -9.36
N LYS A 303 7.85 11.04 -10.60
CA LYS A 303 7.90 9.60 -10.90
C LYS A 303 9.10 8.95 -10.24
N TYR A 304 10.25 9.64 -10.18
CA TYR A 304 11.44 9.16 -9.49
C TYR A 304 11.45 9.52 -8.00
N THR A 305 11.28 10.80 -7.63
CA THR A 305 11.49 11.26 -6.24
C THR A 305 10.60 10.54 -5.24
N ASN A 306 9.40 10.15 -5.66
CA ASN A 306 8.43 9.43 -4.85
C ASN A 306 8.36 7.92 -5.15
N ALA A 307 9.18 7.41 -6.07
CA ALA A 307 9.21 5.97 -6.33
C ALA A 307 9.67 5.22 -5.09
N SER A 308 9.39 3.91 -5.03
CA SER A 308 10.00 3.05 -4.02
C SER A 308 11.53 3.13 -4.09
N LYS A 309 12.19 3.00 -2.95
CA LYS A 309 13.64 2.98 -2.88
C LYS A 309 14.22 1.91 -3.82
N THR A 310 13.64 0.71 -3.83
CA THR A 310 14.02 -0.38 -4.72
C THR A 310 13.96 0.03 -6.19
N ASN A 311 12.90 0.69 -6.64
CA ASN A 311 12.77 1.07 -8.05
C ASN A 311 13.75 2.19 -8.43
N ARG A 312 14.03 3.13 -7.52
CA ARG A 312 15.09 4.13 -7.72
C ARG A 312 16.47 3.49 -7.81
N ASP A 313 16.81 2.60 -6.87
CA ASP A 313 18.08 1.89 -6.84
C ASP A 313 18.28 1.07 -8.14
N THR A 314 17.22 0.41 -8.64
CA THR A 314 17.24 -0.31 -9.91
C THR A 314 17.50 0.62 -11.09
N TYR A 315 16.82 1.77 -11.16
CA TYR A 315 17.05 2.77 -12.21
C TYR A 315 18.46 3.35 -12.14
N ASP A 316 18.93 3.72 -10.95
CA ASP A 316 20.27 4.27 -10.74
C ASP A 316 21.37 3.28 -11.11
N LYS A 317 21.16 1.99 -10.81
CA LYS A 317 22.07 0.90 -11.19
C LYS A 317 22.11 0.73 -12.71
N ALA A 318 20.97 0.75 -13.40
CA ALA A 318 20.91 0.67 -14.86
C ALA A 318 21.61 1.88 -15.52
N ILE A 319 21.36 3.11 -15.03
CA ILE A 319 22.08 4.29 -15.52
C ILE A 319 23.59 4.17 -15.30
N SER A 320 24.03 3.67 -14.14
CA SER A 320 25.46 3.48 -13.87
C SER A 320 26.08 2.45 -14.82
N LYS A 321 25.41 1.31 -15.04
CA LYS A 321 25.87 0.27 -15.98
C LYS A 321 25.92 0.78 -17.41
N GLY A 322 24.88 1.47 -17.86
CA GLY A 322 24.83 2.09 -19.18
C GLY A 322 25.96 3.08 -19.42
N LYS A 323 26.34 3.89 -18.42
CA LYS A 323 27.52 4.79 -18.52
C LYS A 323 28.82 4.00 -18.70
N THR A 324 29.04 2.97 -17.88
CA THR A 324 30.23 2.11 -18.01
C THR A 324 30.30 1.45 -19.38
N LEU A 325 29.16 1.02 -19.93
CA LEU A 325 29.07 0.41 -21.24
C LEU A 325 29.32 1.43 -22.38
N ALA A 326 28.76 2.63 -22.27
CA ALA A 326 28.94 3.70 -23.25
C ALA A 326 30.41 4.17 -23.35
N ASP A 327 31.16 4.11 -22.25
CA ASP A 327 32.59 4.43 -22.21
C ASP A 327 33.48 3.29 -22.74
N SER A 328 32.93 2.09 -22.94
CA SER A 328 33.68 0.91 -23.37
C SER A 328 33.86 0.87 -24.88
N LYS A 329 35.11 0.67 -25.32
CA LYS A 329 35.46 0.48 -26.75
C LYS A 329 35.20 -0.92 -27.28
N THR A 330 34.90 -1.87 -26.41
CA THR A 330 34.70 -3.29 -26.75
C THR A 330 33.31 -3.79 -26.40
N ALA A 331 32.39 -2.89 -26.03
CA ALA A 331 30.99 -3.24 -25.83
C ALA A 331 30.38 -3.78 -27.12
N THR A 332 29.71 -4.93 -27.04
CA THR A 332 29.00 -5.52 -28.18
C THR A 332 27.66 -4.83 -28.42
N GLY A 333 27.12 -4.94 -29.63
CA GLY A 333 25.80 -4.39 -29.97
C GLY A 333 24.70 -4.96 -29.08
N VAL A 334 24.77 -6.26 -28.79
CA VAL A 334 23.82 -7.00 -27.96
C VAL A 334 23.82 -6.50 -26.51
N GLN A 335 24.99 -6.15 -25.96
CA GLN A 335 25.11 -5.52 -24.65
C GLN A 335 24.43 -4.14 -24.64
N ALA A 336 24.69 -3.31 -25.66
CA ALA A 336 24.12 -1.97 -25.75
C ALA A 336 22.58 -2.02 -25.89
N ILE A 337 22.06 -2.96 -26.68
CA ILE A 337 20.62 -3.17 -26.86
C ILE A 337 19.96 -3.59 -25.53
N LEU A 338 20.54 -4.58 -24.83
CA LEU A 338 19.98 -5.05 -23.57
C LEU A 338 19.97 -3.94 -22.52
N GLU A 339 21.08 -3.25 -22.31
CA GLU A 339 21.16 -2.20 -21.29
C GLU A 339 20.22 -1.03 -21.61
N THR A 340 20.07 -0.67 -22.89
CA THR A 340 19.07 0.32 -23.33
C THR A 340 17.64 -0.12 -22.95
N ALA A 341 17.30 -1.40 -23.15
CA ALA A 341 16.01 -1.95 -22.77
C ALA A 341 15.80 -1.97 -21.25
N LEU A 342 16.83 -2.33 -20.47
CA LEU A 342 16.78 -2.35 -19.01
C LEU A 342 16.63 -0.94 -18.41
N ILE A 343 17.30 0.08 -18.97
CA ILE A 343 17.11 1.48 -18.55
C ILE A 343 15.65 1.91 -18.78
N LYS A 344 15.10 1.65 -19.97
CA LYS A 344 13.69 1.96 -20.29
C LYS A 344 12.72 1.24 -19.37
N GLN A 345 12.97 -0.04 -19.09
CA GLN A 345 12.15 -0.83 -18.17
C GLN A 345 12.22 -0.27 -16.75
N ALA A 346 13.42 0.02 -16.25
CA ALA A 346 13.61 0.59 -14.92
C ALA A 346 12.95 1.97 -14.79
N GLU A 347 13.06 2.83 -15.82
CA GLU A 347 12.33 4.10 -15.88
C GLU A 347 10.82 3.89 -15.84
N ASN A 348 10.31 2.93 -16.61
CA ASN A 348 8.89 2.59 -16.64
C ASN A 348 8.38 2.07 -15.29
N ASN A 349 9.21 1.33 -14.56
CA ASN A 349 8.91 0.78 -13.25
C ASN A 349 8.95 1.82 -12.12
N LEU A 350 9.51 3.01 -12.35
CA LEU A 350 9.41 4.11 -11.37
C LEU A 350 7.94 4.41 -11.08
N ASN A 351 7.55 4.29 -9.82
CA ASN A 351 6.15 4.29 -9.38
C ASN A 351 5.80 5.51 -8.50
N GLY A 352 6.59 6.58 -8.58
CA GLY A 352 6.39 7.77 -7.77
C GLY A 352 5.11 8.52 -8.13
N ALA A 353 4.27 8.74 -7.13
CA ALA A 353 3.05 9.52 -7.24
C ALA A 353 2.73 10.23 -5.92
N LYS A 354 1.87 11.24 -6.00
CA LYS A 354 1.28 11.89 -4.82
C LYS A 354 -0.07 11.28 -4.49
N ILE A 355 -0.33 11.11 -3.20
CA ILE A 355 -1.61 10.66 -2.68
C ILE A 355 -2.60 11.82 -2.74
N LYS A 356 -3.71 11.61 -3.46
CA LYS A 356 -4.80 12.59 -3.52
C LYS A 356 -5.59 12.59 -2.23
N VAL A 357 -5.66 13.75 -1.59
CA VAL A 357 -6.38 13.95 -0.32
C VAL A 357 -7.36 15.11 -0.45
N ALA A 358 -8.58 14.94 0.08
CA ALA A 358 -9.62 15.98 -0.03
C ALA A 358 -9.22 17.25 0.74
N TYR A 359 -8.65 17.08 1.93
CA TYR A 359 -8.30 18.17 2.83
C TYR A 359 -6.90 17.93 3.42
N PRO A 360 -5.84 18.55 2.87
CA PRO A 360 -4.46 18.38 3.33
C PRO A 360 -4.22 18.61 4.83
N ASN A 361 -5.00 19.52 5.43
CA ASN A 361 -4.88 19.83 6.86
C ASN A 361 -5.91 19.07 7.71
N PHE A 362 -6.63 18.11 7.12
CA PHE A 362 -7.68 17.33 7.78
C PHE A 362 -7.79 15.92 7.17
N LEU A 363 -6.72 15.16 7.37
CA LEU A 363 -6.57 13.80 6.83
C LEU A 363 -7.52 12.83 7.54
N THR A 364 -8.07 11.88 6.78
CA THR A 364 -8.71 10.68 7.37
C THR A 364 -7.65 9.71 7.86
N ASP A 365 -7.99 8.78 8.75
CA ASP A 365 -7.07 7.71 9.17
C ASP A 365 -6.59 6.87 7.99
N TYR A 366 -7.46 6.70 7.02
CA TYR A 366 -7.14 6.07 5.76
C TYR A 366 -6.11 6.85 4.92
N ASP A 367 -6.23 8.18 4.82
CA ASP A 367 -5.23 9.02 4.17
C ASP A 367 -3.88 8.91 4.89
N LYS A 368 -3.89 8.91 6.24
CA LYS A 368 -2.70 8.79 7.07
C LYS A 368 -1.92 7.50 6.80
N VAL A 369 -2.61 6.37 6.72
CA VAL A 369 -2.00 5.07 6.40
C VAL A 369 -1.37 5.07 5.01
N LYS A 370 -2.07 5.59 3.99
CA LYS A 370 -1.53 5.69 2.63
C LYS A 370 -0.27 6.54 2.55
N ILE A 371 -0.30 7.69 3.19
CA ILE A 371 0.84 8.62 3.20
C ILE A 371 2.04 7.99 3.91
N ARG A 372 1.82 7.36 5.07
CA ARG A 372 2.86 6.63 5.80
C ARG A 372 3.47 5.53 4.93
N ASN A 373 2.65 4.70 4.27
CA ASN A 373 3.14 3.63 3.39
C ASN A 373 3.90 4.16 2.17
N ALA A 374 3.47 5.29 1.61
CA ALA A 374 4.20 5.96 0.53
C ALA A 374 5.58 6.44 1.00
N ALA A 375 5.66 7.02 2.21
CA ALA A 375 6.92 7.43 2.81
C ALA A 375 7.82 6.24 3.16
N ILE A 376 7.27 5.14 3.68
CA ILE A 376 8.02 3.88 3.91
C ILE A 376 8.61 3.39 2.60
N SER A 377 7.79 3.29 1.55
CA SER A 377 8.23 2.82 0.24
C SER A 377 9.33 3.73 -0.33
N ALA A 378 9.14 5.05 -0.25
CA ALA A 378 10.08 6.02 -0.79
C ALA A 378 11.40 6.06 -0.01
N THR A 379 11.37 5.98 1.32
CA THR A 379 12.59 6.03 2.16
C THR A 379 13.28 4.67 2.25
N GLY A 380 12.55 3.58 2.09
CA GLY A 380 12.99 2.23 2.41
C GLY A 380 13.10 1.95 3.91
N SER A 381 12.56 2.84 4.75
CA SER A 381 12.53 2.69 6.21
C SER A 381 11.13 2.30 6.67
N ASN A 382 11.03 1.30 7.55
CA ASN A 382 9.77 0.92 8.18
C ASN A 382 9.44 1.81 9.40
N SER A 383 10.38 2.63 9.85
CA SER A 383 10.24 3.48 11.04
C SER A 383 9.77 4.88 10.67
N ILE A 384 8.63 4.95 9.99
CA ILE A 384 7.95 6.19 9.64
C ILE A 384 6.70 6.30 10.50
N GLN A 385 6.52 7.41 11.19
CA GLN A 385 5.50 7.56 12.22
C GLN A 385 4.84 8.94 12.18
N TRP A 386 3.58 9.00 12.60
CA TRP A 386 2.86 10.26 12.79
C TRP A 386 3.22 10.87 14.14
N ALA A 387 3.33 12.20 14.17
CA ALA A 387 3.60 12.95 15.39
C ALA A 387 2.73 14.19 15.46
N ASN A 388 2.71 14.83 16.64
CA ASN A 388 2.03 16.09 16.85
C ASN A 388 0.56 16.07 16.36
N HIS A 389 -0.23 15.14 16.90
CA HIS A 389 -1.65 14.95 16.54
C HIS A 389 -1.87 14.58 15.07
N ASP A 390 -1.02 13.72 14.53
CA ASP A 390 -1.03 13.27 13.14
C ASP A 390 -0.93 14.43 12.14
N ARG A 391 -0.21 15.48 12.52
CA ARG A 391 0.03 16.66 11.67
C ARG A 391 1.43 16.66 11.07
N GLU A 392 2.33 15.86 11.63
CA GLU A 392 3.71 15.74 11.17
C GLU A 392 4.06 14.29 10.90
N LEU A 393 4.87 14.07 9.87
CA LEU A 393 5.40 12.75 9.53
C LEU A 393 6.90 12.75 9.82
N TRP A 394 7.37 11.77 10.56
CA TRP A 394 8.76 11.67 10.99
C TRP A 394 9.34 10.31 10.63
N GLN A 395 10.61 10.33 10.24
CA GLN A 395 11.43 9.15 10.05
C GLN A 395 12.36 9.00 11.25
N MET A 396 12.35 7.82 11.85
CA MET A 396 13.34 7.41 12.83
C MET A 396 14.56 6.79 12.12
N GLU A 397 15.75 7.19 12.53
CA GLU A 397 17.02 6.73 11.99
C GLU A 397 17.86 6.12 13.12
N TYR A 398 18.23 4.86 12.96
CA TYR A 398 19.04 4.13 13.94
C TYR A 398 20.53 4.34 13.66
N GLY A 399 21.22 4.90 14.64
CA GLY A 399 22.67 5.02 14.70
C GLY A 399 23.34 3.77 15.29
N LYS A 400 24.63 3.89 15.62
CA LYS A 400 25.35 2.87 16.38
C LYS A 400 24.94 2.93 17.86
N ASN A 401 24.95 1.79 18.56
CA ASN A 401 24.71 1.70 20.01
C ASN A 401 23.35 2.27 20.45
N ASP A 402 22.26 1.88 19.78
CA ASP A 402 20.88 2.26 20.13
C ASP A 402 20.60 3.78 20.14
N GLN A 403 21.47 4.56 19.49
CA GLN A 403 21.24 5.97 19.25
C GLN A 403 20.15 6.14 18.19
N VAL A 404 19.25 7.09 18.42
CA VAL A 404 18.20 7.41 17.47
C VAL A 404 18.22 8.88 17.13
N SER A 405 18.09 9.19 15.84
CA SER A 405 17.77 10.52 15.35
C SER A 405 16.42 10.54 14.64
N TYR A 406 15.75 11.69 14.69
CA TYR A 406 14.45 11.90 14.09
C TYR A 406 14.55 12.94 12.99
N LYS A 407 14.01 12.61 11.81
CA LYS A 407 13.96 13.49 10.65
C LYS A 407 12.53 13.77 10.26
N LYS A 408 12.12 15.04 10.31
CA LYS A 408 10.80 15.47 9.81
C LYS A 408 10.76 15.31 8.29
N LEU A 409 9.73 14.65 7.79
CA LEU A 409 9.44 14.52 6.37
C LEU A 409 8.49 15.63 5.94
N ASP A 410 8.70 16.21 4.76
CA ASP A 410 7.77 17.19 4.19
C ASP A 410 6.54 16.45 3.66
N LEU A 411 5.39 16.69 4.29
CA LEU A 411 4.13 16.09 3.88
C LEU A 411 3.78 16.42 2.42
N ASN A 412 4.19 17.60 1.93
CA ASN A 412 3.93 18.03 0.56
C ASN A 412 4.64 17.17 -0.49
N ASP A 413 5.70 16.44 -0.12
CA ASP A 413 6.33 15.48 -1.02
C ASP A 413 5.34 14.36 -1.35
N TYR A 414 4.52 13.93 -0.39
CA TYR A 414 3.65 12.76 -0.53
C TYR A 414 2.21 13.09 -0.92
N ILE A 415 1.71 14.30 -0.65
CA ILE A 415 0.29 14.62 -0.84
C ILE A 415 0.00 15.59 -1.98
N GLN A 416 -1.15 15.40 -2.62
CA GLN A 416 -1.76 16.34 -3.55
C GLN A 416 -3.19 16.66 -3.10
N ALA A 417 -3.50 17.94 -2.97
CA ALA A 417 -4.85 18.37 -2.64
C ALA A 417 -5.82 18.07 -3.80
N ASP A 418 -6.94 17.40 -3.49
CA ASP A 418 -8.07 17.14 -4.39
C ASP A 418 -9.37 17.59 -3.71
N THR A 419 -9.40 18.88 -3.32
CA THR A 419 -10.48 19.43 -2.52
C THR A 419 -11.80 19.48 -3.29
N PRO A 420 -12.90 18.95 -2.71
CA PRO A 420 -14.23 19.10 -3.29
C PRO A 420 -14.58 20.56 -3.58
N LYS A 421 -15.09 20.84 -4.78
CA LYS A 421 -15.50 22.18 -5.22
C LYS A 421 -16.80 22.62 -4.53
N ILE A 422 -16.73 22.86 -3.21
CA ILE A 422 -17.87 23.32 -2.39
C ILE A 422 -17.79 24.84 -2.24
N ARG A 423 -18.82 25.56 -2.68
CA ARG A 423 -18.95 27.00 -2.42
C ARG A 423 -19.37 27.21 -0.96
N ASN A 424 -18.51 27.83 -0.16
CA ASN A 424 -18.83 28.17 1.23
C ASN A 424 -19.86 29.29 1.32
N LYS A 425 -20.77 29.18 2.29
CA LYS A 425 -21.74 30.24 2.65
C LYS A 425 -20.95 31.46 3.19
N LYS A 426 -21.52 32.66 3.05
CA LYS A 426 -20.91 33.87 3.63
C LYS A 426 -20.69 33.69 5.13
N GLY A 427 -19.46 33.95 5.59
CA GLY A 427 -19.08 33.78 6.99
C GLY A 427 -18.82 32.32 7.41
N TYR A 428 -18.73 31.39 6.46
CA TYR A 428 -18.34 30.00 6.70
C TYR A 428 -17.00 29.68 6.04
N ASP A 429 -16.11 29.03 6.77
CA ASP A 429 -14.79 28.67 6.27
C ASP A 429 -14.05 27.68 7.17
N SER A 430 -12.91 27.15 6.74
CA SER A 430 -12.11 26.27 7.60
C SER A 430 -10.63 26.26 7.25
N SER A 431 -9.78 25.98 8.22
CA SER A 431 -8.35 25.76 8.01
C SER A 431 -8.01 24.43 7.32
N ALA A 432 -9.00 23.68 6.84
CA ALA A 432 -8.83 22.38 6.19
C ALA A 432 -8.07 22.46 4.85
N THR A 433 -7.95 23.65 4.25
CA THR A 433 -7.20 23.88 3.01
C THR A 433 -6.28 25.09 3.10
N PRO A 434 -5.10 25.06 2.44
CA PRO A 434 -4.20 26.21 2.35
C PRO A 434 -4.87 27.47 1.76
N ALA A 435 -5.64 27.30 0.68
CA ALA A 435 -6.37 28.41 0.05
C ALA A 435 -7.33 29.15 1.01
N SER A 436 -7.91 28.44 1.98
CA SER A 436 -8.78 29.08 2.98
C SER A 436 -8.01 29.80 4.07
N ILE A 437 -6.81 29.31 4.40
CA ILE A 437 -5.89 29.98 5.32
C ILE A 437 -5.37 31.28 4.71
N GLU A 438 -4.93 31.25 3.44
CA GLU A 438 -4.36 32.41 2.74
C GLU A 438 -5.34 33.59 2.61
N LYS A 439 -6.63 33.31 2.40
CA LYS A 439 -7.65 34.35 2.19
C LYS A 439 -8.21 34.99 3.47
N ASP A 440 -7.93 34.43 4.65
CA ASP A 440 -8.47 34.90 5.94
C ASP A 440 -7.37 34.92 7.02
N SER A 441 -6.80 36.11 7.27
CA SER A 441 -5.71 36.29 8.22
C SER A 441 -6.08 35.93 9.67
N THR A 442 -7.35 36.03 10.05
CA THR A 442 -7.80 35.63 11.40
C THR A 442 -7.89 34.12 11.50
N LEU A 443 -8.39 33.45 10.46
CA LEU A 443 -8.34 32.00 10.35
C LEU A 443 -6.89 31.49 10.38
N ALA A 444 -6.00 32.11 9.61
CA ALA A 444 -4.57 31.78 9.57
C ALA A 444 -3.90 31.91 10.95
N LYS A 445 -4.18 33.01 11.66
CA LYS A 445 -3.69 33.23 13.03
C LYS A 445 -4.06 32.08 13.96
N TYR A 446 -5.31 31.64 13.95
CA TYR A 446 -5.76 30.55 14.81
C TYR A 446 -5.27 29.19 14.31
N ALA A 447 -5.20 28.96 13.00
CA ALA A 447 -4.68 27.73 12.42
C ALA A 447 -3.21 27.50 12.80
N LYS A 448 -2.40 28.57 12.87
CA LYS A 448 -1.01 28.51 13.35
C LYS A 448 -0.91 28.02 14.80
N MET A 449 -1.94 28.24 15.63
CA MET A 449 -1.93 27.74 17.01
C MET A 449 -2.05 26.21 17.10
N LEU A 450 -2.45 25.53 16.02
CA LEU A 450 -2.47 24.06 15.96
C LEU A 450 -1.06 23.46 15.80
N ASP A 451 -0.09 24.27 15.39
CA ASP A 451 1.31 23.86 15.17
C ASP A 451 2.11 24.08 16.46
N TYR A 452 1.97 23.15 17.41
CA TYR A 452 2.61 23.24 18.72
C TYR A 452 3.13 21.88 19.19
N ASP A 453 4.26 21.86 19.88
CA ASP A 453 4.82 20.65 20.49
C ASP A 453 4.12 20.41 21.84
N MET A 454 3.46 19.25 21.98
CA MET A 454 2.66 18.94 23.16
C MET A 454 3.49 18.65 24.42
N ARG A 455 4.79 18.35 24.27
CA ARG A 455 5.74 18.23 25.39
C ARG A 455 6.18 19.58 25.92
N LYS A 456 5.95 20.65 25.15
CA LYS A 456 6.42 22.01 25.48
C LYS A 456 5.29 23.01 25.67
N SER A 457 4.12 22.72 25.13
CA SER A 457 3.00 23.65 25.10
C SER A 457 1.64 22.96 25.00
N ALA A 458 0.58 23.68 25.33
CA ALA A 458 -0.79 23.20 25.21
C ALA A 458 -1.77 24.31 24.87
N LEU A 459 -2.86 23.97 24.17
CA LEU A 459 -3.99 24.88 23.98
C LEU A 459 -4.88 24.87 25.23
N VAL A 460 -5.06 26.04 25.84
CA VAL A 460 -5.80 26.20 27.10
C VAL A 460 -6.83 27.31 27.03
N ALA A 461 -7.85 27.21 27.87
CA ALA A 461 -8.89 28.23 28.01
C ALA A 461 -8.33 29.50 28.72
N LYS A 462 -8.54 30.68 28.12
CA LYS A 462 -8.13 31.98 28.69
C LYS A 462 -8.97 32.41 29.89
N LYS A 463 -10.21 31.95 29.92
CA LYS A 463 -11.25 32.19 30.94
C LYS A 463 -12.14 30.95 31.02
N ASN A 464 -13.18 30.97 31.85
CA ASN A 464 -14.19 29.92 31.78
C ASN A 464 -14.88 30.00 30.41
N THR A 465 -14.77 28.94 29.63
CA THR A 465 -15.09 28.93 28.20
C THR A 465 -16.14 27.87 27.92
N TYR A 466 -17.22 28.23 27.22
CA TYR A 466 -18.30 27.29 26.90
C TYR A 466 -17.91 26.27 25.84
N ILE A 467 -18.44 25.06 26.00
CA ILE A 467 -18.34 23.96 25.03
C ILE A 467 -19.55 24.03 24.10
N TYR A 468 -19.30 24.01 22.80
CA TYR A 468 -20.33 23.93 21.77
C TYR A 468 -20.31 22.55 21.10
N GLN A 469 -21.48 22.04 20.74
CA GLN A 469 -21.62 20.82 19.95
C GLN A 469 -22.32 21.11 18.64
N SER A 470 -22.01 20.34 17.60
CA SER A 470 -22.74 20.43 16.35
C SER A 470 -24.06 19.66 16.46
N SER A 471 -25.17 20.32 16.14
CA SER A 471 -26.50 19.72 15.99
C SER A 471 -26.62 18.83 14.74
N THR A 472 -25.64 18.91 13.85
CA THR A 472 -25.49 18.07 12.65
C THR A 472 -24.24 17.22 12.78
N LYS A 473 -24.29 15.98 12.28
CA LYS A 473 -23.11 15.11 12.23
C LYS A 473 -22.03 15.77 11.38
N VAL A 474 -20.85 15.96 11.95
CA VAL A 474 -19.66 16.44 11.25
C VAL A 474 -19.06 15.23 10.53
N GLY A 475 -18.89 15.33 9.21
CA GLY A 475 -18.18 14.31 8.44
C GLY A 475 -16.67 14.39 8.72
N SER A 476 -15.97 13.25 8.63
CA SER A 476 -14.50 13.19 8.63
C SER A 476 -13.94 13.37 7.21
N GLY A 477 -12.73 13.94 7.12
CA GLY A 477 -11.95 14.14 5.89
C GLY A 477 -12.79 14.40 4.64
N SER A 478 -12.83 13.45 3.70
CA SER A 478 -13.51 13.58 2.39
C SER A 478 -14.99 13.98 2.44
N ASN A 479 -15.69 13.77 3.55
CA ASN A 479 -17.09 14.14 3.76
C ASN A 479 -17.28 15.47 4.52
N PHE A 480 -16.19 16.14 4.88
CA PHE A 480 -16.21 17.39 5.61
C PHE A 480 -16.90 18.50 4.79
N ASN A 481 -17.80 19.24 5.44
CA ASN A 481 -18.44 20.40 4.82
C ASN A 481 -18.84 21.40 5.91
N VAL A 482 -18.09 22.49 6.00
CA VAL A 482 -18.32 23.53 7.01
C VAL A 482 -19.73 24.14 6.94
N ASN A 483 -20.34 24.19 5.74
CA ASN A 483 -21.69 24.76 5.55
C ASN A 483 -22.80 23.98 6.27
N LYS A 484 -22.52 22.73 6.65
CA LYS A 484 -23.45 21.86 7.37
C LYS A 484 -23.35 21.99 8.89
N ILE A 485 -22.28 22.59 9.42
CA ILE A 485 -22.06 22.68 10.86
C ILE A 485 -23.01 23.73 11.46
N SER A 486 -23.71 23.33 12.51
CA SER A 486 -24.63 24.18 13.26
C SER A 486 -24.42 23.99 14.76
N LEU A 487 -23.83 25.00 15.41
CA LEU A 487 -23.39 24.91 16.80
C LEU A 487 -24.49 25.24 17.81
N LYS A 488 -24.59 24.42 18.87
CA LYS A 488 -25.41 24.64 20.06
C LYS A 488 -24.51 24.70 21.30
N ASN A 489 -24.72 25.69 22.17
CA ASN A 489 -24.04 25.74 23.46
C ASN A 489 -24.58 24.60 24.36
N THR A 490 -23.67 23.83 24.96
CA THR A 490 -24.01 22.69 25.83
C THR A 490 -24.32 23.09 27.27
N GLY A 491 -24.01 24.33 27.67
CA GLY A 491 -24.04 24.78 29.06
C GLY A 491 -22.81 24.33 29.87
N ARG A 492 -21.99 23.42 29.35
CA ARG A 492 -20.73 22.99 29.98
C ARG A 492 -19.62 23.99 29.70
N THR A 493 -18.69 24.13 30.65
CA THR A 493 -17.54 25.02 30.53
C THR A 493 -16.21 24.34 30.84
N ILE A 494 -15.16 24.72 30.11
CA ILE A 494 -13.77 24.45 30.43
C ILE A 494 -13.26 25.57 31.35
N LYS A 495 -12.64 25.21 32.47
CA LYS A 495 -12.11 26.19 33.43
C LYS A 495 -10.91 26.94 32.85
N LYS A 496 -10.73 28.20 33.26
CA LYS A 496 -9.52 28.98 32.93
C LYS A 496 -8.25 28.18 33.22
N GLY A 497 -7.34 28.10 32.25
CA GLY A 497 -6.06 27.41 32.37
C GLY A 497 -6.10 25.91 32.09
N ASN A 498 -7.29 25.32 31.93
CA ASN A 498 -7.42 23.91 31.54
C ASN A 498 -7.23 23.73 30.04
N ASN A 499 -6.77 22.53 29.67
CA ASN A 499 -6.61 22.12 28.28
C ASN A 499 -7.96 22.13 27.58
N ILE A 500 -7.98 22.51 26.30
CA ILE A 500 -9.22 22.50 25.50
C ILE A 500 -9.49 21.16 24.81
N GLY A 501 -8.59 20.20 24.97
CA GLY A 501 -8.54 18.93 24.25
C GLY A 501 -7.26 18.80 23.41
N TYR A 502 -6.70 17.60 23.34
CA TYR A 502 -5.42 17.36 22.65
C TYR A 502 -5.62 17.10 21.15
N TYR A 503 -6.69 16.41 20.76
CA TYR A 503 -7.04 16.18 19.36
C TYR A 503 -7.75 17.40 18.75
N THR A 504 -7.11 18.57 18.84
CA THR A 504 -7.59 19.80 18.19
C THR A 504 -7.13 19.81 16.74
N THR A 505 -8.04 19.56 15.81
CA THR A 505 -7.67 19.25 14.41
C THR A 505 -7.83 20.40 13.44
N LEU A 506 -8.82 21.27 13.63
CA LEU A 506 -9.12 22.37 12.70
C LEU A 506 -9.57 23.64 13.42
N VAL A 507 -9.48 24.76 12.70
CA VAL A 507 -10.24 25.97 12.99
C VAL A 507 -11.34 26.11 11.94
N VAL A 508 -12.57 26.30 12.40
CA VAL A 508 -13.73 26.57 11.54
C VAL A 508 -14.26 27.97 11.80
N LYS A 509 -14.62 28.66 10.74
CA LYS A 509 -15.38 29.92 10.75
C LYS A 509 -16.83 29.58 10.51
N ILE A 510 -17.72 29.98 11.42
CA ILE A 510 -19.16 29.72 11.36
C ILE A 510 -19.87 31.03 11.70
N LYS A 511 -20.67 31.54 10.75
CA LYS A 511 -21.36 32.84 10.88
C LYS A 511 -20.42 33.97 11.31
N GLY A 512 -19.19 33.97 10.80
CA GLY A 512 -18.17 35.00 11.08
C GLY A 512 -17.37 34.82 12.38
N GLN A 513 -17.70 33.81 13.20
CA GLN A 513 -16.99 33.50 14.44
C GLN A 513 -16.07 32.29 14.24
N TYR A 514 -14.93 32.25 14.93
CA TYR A 514 -13.91 31.21 14.79
C TYR A 514 -13.96 30.24 15.97
N TYR A 515 -13.82 28.95 15.67
CA TYR A 515 -13.86 27.88 16.65
C TYR A 515 -12.76 26.86 16.37
N PHE A 516 -12.06 26.43 17.40
CA PHE A 516 -11.29 25.19 17.36
C PHE A 516 -12.28 24.01 17.34
N MET A 517 -12.03 23.04 16.48
CA MET A 517 -12.74 21.76 16.41
C MET A 517 -11.87 20.70 17.08
N ILE A 518 -12.44 20.00 18.06
CA ILE A 518 -11.78 18.96 18.83
C ILE A 518 -12.45 17.63 18.52
N GLN A 519 -11.67 16.62 18.14
CA GLN A 519 -12.14 15.29 17.78
C GLN A 519 -11.71 14.25 18.81
N GLU A 520 -12.41 14.27 19.95
CA GLU A 520 -12.27 13.25 20.98
C GLU A 520 -13.46 12.26 20.88
N LYS A 521 -13.77 11.54 21.97
CA LYS A 521 -14.96 10.65 22.10
C LYS A 521 -16.25 11.26 21.53
N SER A 522 -16.38 12.58 21.60
CA SER A 522 -17.39 13.34 20.86
C SER A 522 -16.77 14.60 20.26
N THR A 523 -17.13 14.96 19.03
CA THR A 523 -16.67 16.21 18.43
C THR A 523 -17.31 17.43 19.10
N TYR A 524 -16.50 18.36 19.58
CA TYR A 524 -16.96 19.63 20.14
C TYR A 524 -16.12 20.80 19.66
N PHE A 525 -16.60 22.01 19.98
CA PHE A 525 -16.08 23.26 19.46
C PHE A 525 -15.87 24.27 20.58
N ILE A 526 -14.75 24.97 20.51
CA ILE A 526 -14.36 26.00 21.48
C ILE A 526 -14.09 27.30 20.74
N LYS A 527 -14.66 28.41 21.21
CA LYS A 527 -14.49 29.71 20.56
C LYS A 527 -13.02 30.13 20.57
N ALA A 528 -12.43 30.35 19.40
CA ALA A 528 -10.99 30.54 19.25
C ALA A 528 -10.46 31.80 19.96
N SER A 529 -11.28 32.85 20.07
CA SER A 529 -10.94 34.06 20.84
C SER A 529 -10.67 33.78 22.32
N GLU A 530 -11.22 32.70 22.86
CA GLU A 530 -11.16 32.31 24.28
C GLU A 530 -10.07 31.27 24.57
N VAL A 531 -9.23 30.95 23.58
CA VAL A 531 -8.12 29.99 23.68
C VAL A 531 -6.78 30.72 23.55
N LYS A 532 -5.77 30.26 24.30
CA LYS A 532 -4.36 30.65 24.14
C LYS A 532 -3.48 29.42 24.04
N LEU A 533 -2.30 29.59 23.45
CA LEU A 533 -1.20 28.65 23.58
C LEU A 533 -0.48 28.92 24.91
N ASP A 534 -0.38 27.92 25.76
CA ASP A 534 0.39 27.94 27.00
C ASP A 534 1.74 27.27 26.75
N ASN A 535 2.78 28.05 26.47
CA ASN A 535 4.13 27.56 26.29
C ASN A 535 4.80 27.32 27.66
N PHE A 536 4.48 26.18 28.26
CA PHE A 536 4.93 25.84 29.61
C PHE A 536 6.41 25.43 29.68
N SER A 537 7.06 25.15 28.54
CA SER A 537 8.49 24.80 28.47
C SER A 537 9.43 25.89 29.05
N THR A 538 8.96 27.15 29.04
CA THR A 538 9.71 28.28 29.59
C THR A 538 9.60 28.38 31.12
N SER A 539 8.63 27.68 31.73
CA SER A 539 8.36 27.79 33.16
C SER A 539 9.44 27.11 34.00
N ALA A 540 9.77 27.72 35.14
CA ALA A 540 10.71 27.14 36.11
C ALA A 540 10.25 25.76 36.62
N THR A 541 8.93 25.57 36.75
CA THR A 541 8.35 24.29 37.18
C THR A 541 8.57 23.19 36.16
N TYR A 542 8.32 23.45 34.87
CA TYR A 542 8.60 22.49 33.81
C TYR A 542 10.09 22.13 33.78
N LYS A 543 10.96 23.16 33.72
CA LYS A 543 12.42 22.96 33.66
C LYS A 543 12.92 22.13 34.85
N LYS A 544 12.40 22.38 36.06
CA LYS A 544 12.72 21.59 37.24
C LYS A 544 12.46 20.10 37.03
N TYR A 545 11.29 19.73 36.54
CA TYR A 545 10.90 18.33 36.38
C TYR A 545 11.56 17.69 35.15
N GLN A 546 11.63 18.41 34.03
CA GLN A 546 12.27 17.91 32.82
C GLN A 546 13.77 17.66 33.04
N ASN A 547 14.46 18.54 33.79
CA ASN A 547 15.85 18.32 34.17
C ASN A 547 16.06 17.03 34.99
N MET A 548 15.04 16.51 35.70
CA MET A 548 15.16 15.23 36.40
C MET A 548 15.30 14.05 35.43
N ILE A 549 14.75 14.18 34.22
CA ILE A 549 14.88 13.20 33.13
C ILE A 549 16.18 13.46 32.36
N ASP A 550 16.40 14.70 31.91
CA ASP A 550 17.52 15.07 31.05
C ASP A 550 18.88 14.75 31.71
N ASN A 551 18.99 14.95 33.03
CA ASN A 551 20.21 14.63 33.79
C ASN A 551 20.54 13.12 33.80
N LEU A 552 19.54 12.24 33.60
CA LEU A 552 19.71 10.79 33.57
C LEU A 552 19.95 10.27 32.15
N MET A 553 19.33 10.92 31.15
CA MET A 553 19.47 10.57 29.74
C MET A 553 20.87 10.95 29.20
N GLY A 554 21.41 12.07 29.67
CA GLY A 554 22.69 12.61 29.16
C GLY A 554 22.52 13.28 27.79
N PRO A 555 23.61 13.54 27.05
CA PRO A 555 23.57 14.31 25.80
C PRO A 555 23.03 13.54 24.58
N THR A 556 22.73 12.25 24.73
CA THR A 556 22.35 11.34 23.64
C THR A 556 20.94 10.81 23.88
N GLN A 557 20.08 10.88 22.87
CA GLN A 557 18.75 10.26 22.91
C GLN A 557 18.90 8.78 22.57
N LEU A 558 18.55 7.92 23.53
CA LEU A 558 18.53 6.46 23.38
C LEU A 558 17.08 6.04 23.13
N ILE A 559 16.87 5.06 22.25
CA ILE A 559 15.57 4.38 22.17
C ILE A 559 15.31 3.61 23.46
N ASP A 560 14.04 3.45 23.82
CA ASP A 560 13.61 2.76 25.02
C ASP A 560 14.34 3.30 26.28
N PHE A 561 14.50 4.62 26.38
CA PHE A 561 15.17 5.19 27.55
C PHE A 561 14.27 5.04 28.77
N GLU A 562 14.68 4.19 29.70
CA GLU A 562 13.88 3.86 30.87
C GLU A 562 14.18 4.72 32.09
N ILE A 563 13.13 5.13 32.81
CA ILE A 563 13.21 5.67 34.17
C ILE A 563 12.24 4.98 35.11
N SER A 564 12.55 5.05 36.40
CA SER A 564 11.59 4.79 37.47
C SER A 564 11.39 6.03 38.34
N VAL A 565 10.13 6.36 38.67
CA VAL A 565 9.78 7.50 39.52
C VAL A 565 9.32 7.01 40.90
N GLN A 566 9.92 7.55 41.97
CA GLN A 566 9.55 7.16 43.34
C GLN A 566 8.46 8.07 43.91
N ALA A 567 7.40 7.51 44.48
CA ALA A 567 6.35 8.26 45.17
C ALA A 567 6.83 8.87 46.50
N LYS A 568 6.65 10.19 46.67
CA LYS A 568 6.89 10.91 47.94
C LYS A 568 5.82 10.64 49.00
N LYS A 569 4.61 10.32 48.57
CA LYS A 569 3.42 10.00 49.37
C LYS A 569 2.52 9.05 48.56
N ASN A 570 1.51 8.47 49.19
CA ASN A 570 0.48 7.73 48.46
C ASN A 570 -0.12 8.65 47.37
N THR A 571 -0.01 8.25 46.11
CA THR A 571 -0.43 9.06 44.96
C THR A 571 -1.20 8.22 43.95
N THR A 572 -2.11 8.87 43.24
CA THR A 572 -2.91 8.24 42.19
C THR A 572 -2.09 8.14 40.91
N ILE A 573 -2.13 6.96 40.31
CA ILE A 573 -1.67 6.75 38.94
C ILE A 573 -2.80 7.19 38.00
N TYR A 574 -2.49 7.89 36.92
CA TYR A 574 -3.45 8.30 35.91
C TYR A 574 -3.29 7.39 34.69
N ASN A 575 -4.40 6.99 34.09
CA ASN A 575 -4.39 6.34 32.78
C ASN A 575 -4.42 7.43 31.70
N THR A 576 -3.69 7.18 30.63
CA THR A 576 -3.77 7.98 29.40
C THR A 576 -4.64 7.22 28.40
N ASP A 577 -5.64 7.88 27.81
CA ASP A 577 -6.47 7.28 26.75
C ASP A 577 -6.04 7.73 25.35
N GLU A 578 -6.57 7.09 24.30
CA GLU A 578 -6.24 7.39 22.89
C GLU A 578 -6.29 8.88 22.51
N TYR A 579 -6.99 9.72 23.29
CA TYR A 579 -7.06 11.16 23.11
C TYR A 579 -6.02 11.96 23.90
N LYS A 580 -5.07 11.27 24.53
CA LYS A 580 -4.06 11.79 25.45
C LYS A 580 -4.67 12.47 26.68
N GLU A 581 -5.92 12.12 27.05
CA GLU A 581 -6.55 12.61 28.28
C GLU A 581 -6.07 11.79 29.48
N LEU A 582 -5.79 12.48 30.60
CA LEU A 582 -5.42 11.83 31.85
C LEU A 582 -6.65 11.62 32.72
N THR A 583 -6.93 10.36 33.05
CA THR A 583 -8.02 9.96 33.95
C THR A 583 -7.46 9.27 35.20
N PRO A 584 -7.93 9.63 36.42
CA PRO A 584 -7.48 8.96 37.64
C PRO A 584 -7.77 7.45 37.56
N SER A 585 -6.74 6.63 37.73
CA SER A 585 -6.92 5.18 37.83
C SER A 585 -7.34 4.80 39.25
N LYS A 586 -7.80 3.56 39.43
CA LYS A 586 -8.07 3.00 40.77
C LYS A 586 -6.78 2.62 41.51
N GLN A 587 -5.64 2.63 40.83
CA GLN A 587 -4.37 2.23 41.40
C GLN A 587 -3.73 3.40 42.16
N ILE A 588 -3.17 3.06 43.32
CA ILE A 588 -2.47 4.00 44.21
C ILE A 588 -1.03 3.53 44.34
N LEU A 589 -0.09 4.33 43.85
CA LEU A 589 1.32 4.14 44.11
C LEU A 589 1.60 4.53 45.57
N LYS A 590 2.05 3.57 46.38
CA LYS A 590 2.30 3.81 47.81
C LYS A 590 3.59 4.63 47.98
N LYS A 591 3.68 5.36 49.09
CA LYS A 591 4.89 6.10 49.46
C LYS A 591 6.13 5.19 49.40
N GLY A 592 7.19 5.68 48.77
CA GLY A 592 8.47 4.97 48.63
C GLY A 592 8.52 3.96 47.49
N LYS A 593 7.38 3.66 46.87
CA LYS A 593 7.27 2.73 45.73
C LYS A 593 7.59 3.41 44.41
N TYR A 594 7.99 2.62 43.42
CA TYR A 594 8.33 3.08 42.08
C TYR A 594 7.23 2.77 41.07
N ASP A 595 7.10 3.65 40.08
CA ASP A 595 6.42 3.38 38.82
C ASP A 595 7.41 3.60 37.68
N PHE A 596 7.15 2.97 36.54
CA PHE A 596 8.12 2.82 35.46
C PHE A 596 7.64 3.50 34.19
N PHE A 597 8.57 4.13 33.46
CA PHE A 597 8.29 4.76 32.18
C PHE A 597 9.43 4.53 31.17
N VAL A 598 9.06 4.20 29.93
CA VAL A 598 9.89 4.18 28.72
C VAL A 598 9.72 5.49 27.97
N ASP A 599 10.80 6.04 27.42
CA ASP A 599 10.84 7.33 26.71
C ASP A 599 10.11 8.47 27.44
N PRO A 600 10.48 8.72 28.71
CA PRO A 600 9.76 9.61 29.60
C PRO A 600 9.83 11.07 29.18
N TYR A 601 8.75 11.78 29.43
CA TYR A 601 8.68 13.24 29.31
C TYR A 601 7.77 13.86 30.36
N VAL A 602 7.88 15.18 30.53
CA VAL A 602 6.98 15.95 31.39
C VAL A 602 5.91 16.64 30.56
N VAL A 603 4.64 16.43 30.93
CA VAL A 603 3.51 17.10 30.30
C VAL A 603 2.75 17.96 31.31
N LYS A 604 2.09 19.02 30.81
CA LYS A 604 1.16 19.84 31.58
C LYS A 604 -0.28 19.56 31.16
N TYR A 605 -1.07 19.03 32.08
CA TYR A 605 -2.48 18.74 31.89
C TYR A 605 -3.34 19.41 32.95
N ASN A 606 -4.33 20.19 32.51
CA ASN A 606 -5.25 20.95 33.36
C ASN A 606 -4.55 21.78 34.45
N GLY A 607 -3.45 22.41 34.08
CA GLY A 607 -2.65 23.26 34.98
C GLY A 607 -1.67 22.50 35.90
N VAL A 608 -1.61 21.18 35.82
CA VAL A 608 -0.78 20.31 36.67
C VAL A 608 0.27 19.59 35.82
N TYR A 609 1.47 19.42 36.37
CA TYR A 609 2.58 18.70 35.70
C TYR A 609 2.58 17.21 36.07
N TYR A 610 2.87 16.37 35.10
CA TYR A 610 2.95 14.92 35.23
C TYR A 610 4.22 14.38 34.57
N PHE A 611 4.81 13.35 35.18
CA PHE A 611 5.69 12.41 34.50
C PHE A 611 4.82 11.37 33.79
N THR A 612 5.19 11.03 32.57
CA THR A 612 4.54 10.05 31.71
C THR A 612 5.61 9.50 30.75
N GLY A 613 5.32 8.42 30.05
CA GLY A 613 6.18 7.91 28.98
C GLY A 613 5.37 7.38 27.80
N GLY A 614 6.01 6.55 27.01
CA GLY A 614 5.57 6.10 25.69
C GLY A 614 6.11 6.99 24.57
N GLU A 615 6.54 6.35 23.48
CA GLU A 615 6.96 7.04 22.26
C GLU A 615 5.86 8.01 21.77
N GLU A 616 6.21 9.28 21.51
CA GLU A 616 5.34 10.23 20.81
C GLU A 616 4.91 9.70 19.42
N PHE A 617 5.70 8.76 18.90
CA PHE A 617 5.66 8.26 17.54
C PHE A 617 5.11 6.83 17.40
N ASN A 618 4.74 6.12 18.47
CA ASN A 618 4.31 4.73 18.32
C ASN A 618 2.91 4.59 17.72
N ASP A 619 2.80 3.86 16.60
CA ASP A 619 1.54 3.51 15.94
C ASP A 619 0.73 2.47 16.76
N ASP A 620 1.39 1.70 17.64
CA ASP A 620 0.75 0.68 18.50
C ASP A 620 0.19 1.22 19.81
N TYR A 621 0.27 2.54 20.05
CA TYR A 621 -0.28 3.26 21.20
C TYR A 621 -0.28 2.44 22.50
N ASP A 622 0.87 2.33 23.16
CA ASP A 622 0.97 1.82 24.53
C ASP A 622 1.09 3.01 25.50
N PRO A 623 -0.02 3.62 25.93
CA PRO A 623 0.02 4.71 26.90
C PRO A 623 0.53 4.19 28.22
N GLU A 624 1.76 4.57 28.53
CA GLU A 624 2.20 4.51 29.90
C GLU A 624 1.38 5.51 30.72
N GLY A 625 1.02 5.11 31.94
CA GLY A 625 0.25 5.97 32.83
C GLY A 625 0.98 7.29 33.12
N ALA A 626 0.38 8.11 33.99
CA ALA A 626 1.01 9.34 34.40
C ALA A 626 0.97 9.51 35.92
N ILE A 627 2.03 10.12 36.47
CA ILE A 627 2.11 10.47 37.89
C ILE A 627 2.33 11.96 38.02
N ARG A 628 1.58 12.57 38.94
CA ARG A 628 1.73 13.99 39.25
C ARG A 628 3.16 14.29 39.71
N ALA A 629 3.85 15.18 39.01
CA ALA A 629 5.25 15.49 39.25
C ALA A 629 5.54 16.07 40.64
N ALA A 630 4.57 16.76 41.24
CA ALA A 630 4.67 17.27 42.61
C ALA A 630 4.68 16.16 43.69
N ASP A 631 4.25 14.96 43.33
CA ASP A 631 4.15 13.81 44.25
C ASP A 631 5.34 12.85 44.08
N VAL A 632 6.31 13.17 43.21
CA VAL A 632 7.55 12.41 42.99
C VAL A 632 8.66 12.88 43.94
N ALA A 633 9.35 11.94 44.57
CA ALA A 633 10.49 12.17 45.44
C ALA A 633 11.82 12.25 44.67
N LYS A 634 12.05 11.30 43.76
CA LYS A 634 13.22 11.23 42.89
C LYS A 634 12.91 10.41 41.63
N VAL A 635 13.74 10.58 40.62
CA VAL A 635 13.74 9.81 39.37
C VAL A 635 15.09 9.07 39.29
N VAL A 636 15.08 7.82 38.85
CA VAL A 636 16.28 7.00 38.67
C VAL A 636 16.28 6.37 37.27
N LYS A 637 17.47 6.08 36.73
CA LYS A 637 17.62 5.45 35.42
C LYS A 637 17.35 3.96 35.50
N GLY A 638 16.63 3.42 34.51
CA GLY A 638 16.29 2.02 34.36
C GLY A 638 15.06 1.57 35.17
N GLN A 639 14.63 0.34 34.90
CA GLN A 639 13.58 -0.33 35.66
C GLN A 639 14.04 -0.70 37.07
N VAL A 640 13.25 -0.30 38.08
CA VAL A 640 13.41 -0.77 39.47
C VAL A 640 12.32 -1.80 39.73
N PHE A 641 12.70 -3.07 39.73
CA PHE A 641 11.85 -4.14 40.23
C PHE A 641 11.86 -4.12 41.76
N GLU A 642 10.67 -4.14 42.35
CA GLU A 642 10.50 -4.33 43.80
C GLU A 642 10.14 -5.75 44.18
#